data_AF-A0A084QK35-F1
#
_entry.id   AF-A0A084QK35-F1
#
_cell.length_a   1.000
_cell.length_b   1.000
_cell.length_c   1.000
_cell.angle_alpha   90.00
_cell.angle_beta   90.00
_cell.angle_gamma   90.00
#
_symmetry.space_group_name_H-M   'P 1'
#
loop_
_entity.id
_entity.type
_entity.pdbx_description
1 polymer ?
#
loop_
_entity_poly.entity_id
_entity_poly.type
_entity_poly.pdbx_seq_one_letter_code
_entity_poly.pdbx_strand_id
1 'polypeptide(L)'
;MADVKAASPGDGLGEVQYAASVPPTAQDGDDSNAHRTIIQHAKAAATKEQKMTLLQGIRLYPKAIAWSVLISTCIVMEGYDVTLSTNFCQYSSHLDDQAAFCQKYGVQLEDGTWEIPAAWQAGLSNGVYVGEMIGLILNGIISERYGYRYTVMGCLVLLTGFITIFFTAQNVQTLLAAEILCGIPWGVFQTLTITYASEVCPVALRGYLTTYINCCWGIGQIIGIGVIRSMLDRDDEWSYRIPYALQWIWPLPLFIGVYFAPESPWWLVRKGRTQDAKKALLRLTSLNRETDFDADETVAMMVHTTALEQKITSGASYWDCFKGVDLRRTEIVCMVWAIQNLSGNGFSNYSTYFLRQAGLQSRDSYSFALGQYAINCVGTFFAWGLMTYGLGRRTLYLYGTIGLFIMLAVMGFLGLVPESNREDGALATGSMMIAWALVYQLSVGTVAYSLVAELSSRRLQIKTVVLGRNLYLIVAIINGVFTPYMLNPGAWNWGNYAAFFWAGSCFLCIIYVFFRLPEPRGRTFAELDVLFEKKISARKFASTHVDVFQETVEETVMHRYEQIGETRSEKPRDSDGQLDDNKSIRRTSTRNIENPTATTKTAATVKTSKRQVYIARYVATLSASRTPPIHAPRFHLIQEDVAFNLYELLMAATLWNRTKGSQARPIFMALRRQYPSPEHLGNAAEADLTDLLRPLGLQHTRARRFLAFAQTWVQTPPTKNRRYRRLNYPRTGSGRDVAPTEVLGDDDPRDAWEIAHLPGTGPYALDSFRIFHRDVMRGLAEDWVGTGGGHGFEPEWKRVMPQDKELKAYIRWMWLKEGWIWDPETGRRVKASRERMRAERARKTSLSPELM
;
A
#
# COMPACT_ATOMS: atom_id res chain seq x y z
N MET A 1 -19.33 68.90 35.29
CA MET A 1 -17.92 69.18 34.97
C MET A 1 -17.39 67.98 34.19
N ALA A 2 -16.78 68.06 33.02
CA ALA A 2 -16.59 69.07 31.97
C ALA A 2 -15.42 68.48 31.12
N ASP A 3 -15.35 68.60 29.80
CA ASP A 3 -16.13 69.42 28.87
C ASP A 3 -16.65 68.66 27.64
N VAL A 4 -17.58 69.29 26.92
CA VAL A 4 -18.18 68.78 25.67
C VAL A 4 -18.13 69.87 24.59
N LYS A 5 -17.62 69.54 23.39
CA LYS A 5 -18.00 70.08 22.06
C LYS A 5 -17.42 69.13 20.99
N ALA A 6 -18.18 68.59 20.03
CA ALA A 6 -19.06 69.17 19.00
C ALA A 6 -18.27 69.62 17.74
N ALA A 7 -18.79 69.53 16.50
CA ALA A 7 -20.17 69.27 16.09
C ALA A 7 -20.32 68.62 14.69
N SER A 8 -21.46 67.92 14.51
CA SER A 8 -22.32 67.87 13.30
C SER A 8 -21.80 67.28 11.97
N PRO A 9 -22.71 66.91 11.02
CA PRO A 9 -22.40 66.01 9.90
C PRO A 9 -22.52 66.63 8.49
N GLY A 10 -22.12 65.88 7.45
CA GLY A 10 -22.47 66.17 6.05
C GLY A 10 -21.83 65.21 5.04
N ASP A 11 -22.68 64.57 4.23
CA ASP A 11 -22.43 63.95 2.91
C ASP A 11 -21.34 62.86 2.72
N GLY A 12 -21.43 62.14 1.59
CA GLY A 12 -20.40 61.18 1.15
C GLY A 12 -20.87 59.76 0.81
N LEU A 13 -21.88 59.59 -0.04
CA LEU A 13 -22.14 58.30 -0.69
C LEU A 13 -20.99 57.96 -1.66
N GLY A 14 -20.01 57.19 -1.21
CA GLY A 14 -18.88 56.74 -2.03
C GLY A 14 -19.30 55.71 -3.08
N GLU A 15 -18.96 55.97 -4.35
CA GLU A 15 -19.34 55.12 -5.48
C GLU A 15 -18.66 53.75 -5.50
N VAL A 16 -19.33 52.77 -6.12
CA VAL A 16 -18.79 51.43 -6.35
C VAL A 16 -17.81 51.45 -7.53
N GLN A 17 -16.54 51.77 -7.27
CA GLN A 17 -15.48 51.56 -8.26
C GLN A 17 -15.12 50.07 -8.38
N TYR A 18 -15.59 49.44 -9.45
CA TYR A 18 -15.07 48.16 -9.91
C TYR A 18 -13.63 48.33 -10.43
N ALA A 19 -12.65 48.10 -9.55
CA ALA A 19 -11.25 47.97 -9.95
C ALA A 19 -11.06 46.69 -10.77
N ALA A 20 -11.18 46.79 -12.09
CA ALA A 20 -10.98 45.67 -13.01
C ALA A 20 -9.52 45.20 -12.99
N SER A 21 -9.25 44.11 -12.28
CA SER A 21 -7.95 43.45 -12.24
C SER A 21 -7.64 42.79 -13.59
N VAL A 22 -6.92 43.53 -14.44
CA VAL A 22 -6.33 43.00 -15.67
C VAL A 22 -5.45 41.79 -15.30
N PRO A 23 -5.64 40.61 -15.91
CA PRO A 23 -4.81 39.45 -15.60
C PRO A 23 -3.36 39.70 -16.05
N PRO A 24 -2.34 39.34 -15.25
CA PRO A 24 -0.95 39.44 -15.68
C PRO A 24 -0.75 38.53 -16.90
N THR A 25 -0.09 39.06 -17.93
CA THR A 25 0.20 38.34 -19.17
C THR A 25 1.13 37.16 -18.89
N ALA A 26 0.77 35.98 -19.40
CA ALA A 26 1.54 34.76 -19.19
C ALA A 26 2.97 34.90 -19.74
N GLN A 27 3.95 34.57 -18.90
CA GLN A 27 5.35 34.39 -19.30
C GLN A 27 5.65 32.90 -19.34
N ASP A 28 6.09 32.38 -20.50
CA ASP A 28 6.37 30.96 -20.77
C ASP A 28 7.65 30.43 -20.06
N GLY A 29 7.82 30.74 -18.77
CA GLY A 29 8.97 30.33 -17.95
C GLY A 29 8.63 29.61 -16.64
N ASP A 30 7.39 29.66 -16.18
CA ASP A 30 7.09 29.41 -14.76
C ASP A 30 6.86 27.93 -14.40
N ASP A 31 6.32 27.08 -15.28
CA ASP A 31 6.02 25.67 -14.93
C ASP A 31 7.26 24.88 -14.45
N SER A 32 8.43 25.13 -15.02
CA SER A 32 9.68 24.49 -14.57
C SER A 32 10.21 25.06 -13.25
N ASN A 33 9.84 26.29 -12.88
CA ASN A 33 10.09 26.85 -11.57
C ASN A 33 9.08 26.29 -10.59
N ALA A 34 7.77 26.42 -10.84
CA ALA A 34 6.70 25.86 -10.03
C ALA A 34 6.95 24.39 -9.65
N HIS A 35 7.34 23.53 -10.59
CA HIS A 35 7.64 22.12 -10.28
C HIS A 35 8.91 21.95 -9.43
N ARG A 36 9.97 22.73 -9.66
CA ARG A 36 11.19 22.74 -8.82
C ARG A 36 10.91 23.26 -7.42
N THR A 37 10.18 24.36 -7.32
CA THR A 37 9.72 24.99 -6.08
C THR A 37 8.88 24.01 -5.28
N ILE A 38 7.90 23.32 -5.89
CA ILE A 38 7.12 22.25 -5.24
C ILE A 38 8.02 21.11 -4.72
N ILE A 39 9.04 20.69 -5.47
CA ILE A 39 9.98 19.64 -5.03
C ILE A 39 10.89 20.14 -3.89
N GLN A 40 11.40 21.37 -3.96
CA GLN A 40 12.21 21.98 -2.89
C GLN A 40 11.39 22.18 -1.61
N HIS A 41 10.14 22.62 -1.74
CA HIS A 41 9.16 22.68 -0.66
C HIS A 41 8.88 21.30 -0.06
N ALA A 42 8.58 20.29 -0.87
CA ALA A 42 8.38 18.92 -0.38
C ALA A 42 9.63 18.37 0.34
N LYS A 43 10.85 18.66 -0.15
CA LYS A 43 12.10 18.29 0.52
C LYS A 43 12.33 19.09 1.80
N ALA A 44 11.99 20.37 1.83
CA ALA A 44 12.06 21.23 3.02
C ALA A 44 11.09 20.73 4.09
N ALA A 45 9.81 20.56 3.76
CA ALA A 45 8.77 20.03 4.65
C ALA A 45 9.13 18.65 5.21
N ALA A 46 9.59 17.70 4.37
CA ALA A 46 10.03 16.38 4.84
C ALA A 46 11.25 16.46 5.78
N THR A 47 12.22 17.32 5.47
CA THR A 47 13.40 17.54 6.34
C THR A 47 13.02 18.22 7.67
N LYS A 48 12.02 19.12 7.64
CA LYS A 48 11.45 19.83 8.80
C LYS A 48 10.68 18.85 9.71
N GLU A 49 9.92 17.93 9.13
CA GLU A 49 9.23 16.84 9.83
C GLU A 49 10.24 15.83 10.45
N GLN A 50 11.29 15.44 9.73
CA GLN A 50 12.36 14.55 10.25
C GLN A 50 13.13 15.19 11.41
N LYS A 51 13.40 16.50 11.37
CA LYS A 51 14.16 17.22 12.41
C LYS A 51 13.31 17.65 13.61
N MET A 52 11.99 17.49 13.56
CA MET A 52 11.09 17.93 14.62
C MET A 52 11.23 17.04 15.88
N THR A 53 11.60 17.66 17.00
CA THR A 53 11.65 16.97 18.30
C THR A 53 10.24 16.65 18.82
N LEU A 54 10.13 15.66 19.72
CA LEU A 54 8.87 15.27 20.36
C LEU A 54 8.13 16.49 20.95
N LEU A 55 8.84 17.35 21.69
CA LEU A 55 8.27 18.50 22.38
C LEU A 55 7.78 19.59 21.40
N GLN A 56 8.48 19.80 20.29
CA GLN A 56 8.02 20.67 19.20
C GLN A 56 6.77 20.09 18.53
N GLY A 57 6.75 18.79 18.26
CA GLY A 57 5.59 18.10 17.70
C GLY A 57 4.35 18.23 18.58
N ILE A 58 4.48 18.02 19.90
CA ILE A 58 3.38 18.17 20.86
C ILE A 58 2.84 19.61 20.89
N ARG A 59 3.71 20.63 20.82
CA ARG A 59 3.30 22.04 20.78
C ARG A 59 2.64 22.45 19.46
N LEU A 60 3.06 21.87 18.34
CA LEU A 60 2.58 22.23 17.00
C LEU A 60 1.28 21.50 16.60
N TYR A 61 1.11 20.25 17.06
CA TYR A 61 -0.01 19.37 16.70
C TYR A 61 -0.89 18.90 17.90
N PRO A 62 -1.20 19.74 18.92
CA PRO A 62 -1.96 19.29 20.09
C PRO A 62 -3.39 18.86 19.74
N LYS A 63 -4.00 19.45 18.70
CA LYS A 63 -5.33 19.06 18.21
C LYS A 63 -5.30 17.68 17.55
N ALA A 64 -4.29 17.39 16.71
CA ALA A 64 -4.12 16.07 16.11
C ALA A 64 -3.89 14.97 17.16
N ILE A 65 -3.10 15.28 18.20
CA ILE A 65 -2.95 14.41 19.38
C ILE A 65 -4.31 14.14 20.03
N ALA A 66 -5.08 15.18 20.35
CA ALA A 66 -6.38 15.04 21.00
C ALA A 66 -7.39 14.21 20.17
N TRP A 67 -7.47 14.42 18.85
CA TRP A 67 -8.34 13.62 17.98
C TRP A 67 -7.87 12.17 17.83
N SER A 68 -6.55 11.93 17.73
CA SER A 68 -5.99 10.58 17.70
C SER A 68 -6.25 9.82 19.00
N VAL A 69 -6.08 10.48 20.15
CA VAL A 69 -6.39 9.94 21.49
C VAL A 69 -7.87 9.59 21.58
N LEU A 70 -8.77 10.53 21.24
CA LEU A 70 -10.22 10.32 21.34
C LEU A 70 -10.72 9.16 20.46
N ILE A 71 -10.18 8.99 19.24
CA ILE A 71 -10.52 7.85 18.39
C ILE A 71 -9.89 6.55 18.91
N SER A 72 -8.69 6.60 19.49
CA SER A 72 -8.06 5.43 20.15
C SER A 72 -8.87 4.94 21.35
N THR A 73 -9.56 5.83 22.07
CA THR A 73 -10.43 5.49 23.23
C THR A 73 -11.55 4.51 22.86
N CYS A 74 -11.94 4.35 21.58
CA CYS A 74 -12.88 3.29 21.17
C CYS A 74 -12.42 1.86 21.57
N ILE A 75 -11.11 1.67 21.76
CA ILE A 75 -10.49 0.39 22.16
C ILE A 75 -10.64 0.11 23.66
N VAL A 76 -10.97 1.12 24.48
CA VAL A 76 -11.24 0.93 25.91
C VAL A 76 -12.47 0.02 26.12
N MET A 77 -13.46 0.08 25.22
CA MET A 77 -14.65 -0.79 25.25
C MET A 77 -14.29 -2.27 25.08
N GLU A 78 -13.36 -2.54 24.16
CA GLU A 78 -12.89 -3.88 23.80
C GLU A 78 -12.03 -4.49 24.93
N GLY A 79 -11.08 -3.72 25.48
CA GLY A 79 -10.29 -4.16 26.64
C GLY A 79 -11.12 -4.36 27.92
N TYR A 80 -12.21 -3.60 28.08
CA TYR A 80 -13.18 -3.76 29.16
C TYR A 80 -13.96 -5.09 29.01
N ASP A 81 -14.47 -5.37 27.81
CA ASP A 81 -15.27 -6.57 27.55
C ASP A 81 -14.46 -7.88 27.62
N VAL A 82 -13.29 -7.94 27.00
CA VAL A 82 -12.38 -9.11 27.08
C VAL A 82 -12.06 -9.46 28.54
N THR A 83 -12.05 -8.47 29.44
CA THR A 83 -11.87 -8.69 30.88
C THR A 83 -13.12 -9.26 31.53
N LEU A 84 -14.32 -8.79 31.17
CA LEU A 84 -15.60 -9.34 31.63
C LEU A 84 -15.74 -10.82 31.27
N SER A 85 -15.70 -11.16 29.98
CA SER A 85 -15.97 -12.53 29.53
C SER A 85 -14.91 -13.53 30.04
N THR A 86 -13.66 -13.10 30.22
CA THR A 86 -12.62 -13.92 30.87
C THR A 86 -12.89 -14.15 32.35
N ASN A 87 -13.24 -13.11 33.11
CA ASN A 87 -13.35 -13.20 34.58
C ASN A 87 -14.71 -13.73 35.06
N PHE A 88 -15.81 -13.48 34.34
CA PHE A 88 -17.12 -14.07 34.67
C PHE A 88 -17.11 -15.60 34.54
N CYS A 89 -16.32 -16.15 33.61
CA CYS A 89 -16.11 -17.60 33.52
C CYS A 89 -15.25 -18.18 34.66
N GLN A 90 -14.52 -17.34 35.40
CA GLN A 90 -13.61 -17.72 36.50
C GLN A 90 -14.15 -17.36 37.90
N TYR A 91 -15.34 -16.77 37.98
CA TYR A 91 -15.93 -16.31 39.24
C TYR A 91 -16.33 -17.51 40.12
N SER A 92 -17.04 -18.48 39.55
CA SER A 92 -17.40 -19.71 40.27
C SER A 92 -16.18 -20.62 40.44
N SER A 93 -15.82 -20.92 41.69
CA SER A 93 -14.84 -21.95 42.06
C SER A 93 -14.82 -22.29 43.56
N HIS A 94 -15.75 -21.76 44.37
CA HIS A 94 -15.90 -22.06 45.80
C HIS A 94 -17.38 -22.30 46.16
N LEU A 95 -17.60 -23.06 47.23
CA LEU A 95 -18.93 -23.58 47.59
C LEU A 95 -19.88 -22.49 48.11
N ASP A 96 -19.32 -21.46 48.76
CA ASP A 96 -20.06 -20.39 49.44
C ASP A 96 -20.36 -19.15 48.54
N ASP A 97 -19.55 -18.91 47.50
CA ASP A 97 -19.62 -17.73 46.59
C ASP A 97 -20.30 -18.11 45.24
N GLN A 98 -21.56 -18.55 45.27
CA GLN A 98 -22.27 -18.97 44.06
C GLN A 98 -22.74 -17.79 43.18
N ALA A 99 -21.88 -17.36 42.26
CA ALA A 99 -22.17 -16.29 41.31
C ALA A 99 -23.53 -16.47 40.58
N ALA A 100 -24.41 -15.46 40.67
CA ALA A 100 -25.68 -15.42 39.93
C ALA A 100 -25.53 -15.57 38.40
N PHE A 101 -24.36 -15.24 37.86
CA PHE A 101 -24.00 -15.50 36.47
C PHE A 101 -23.89 -17.00 36.16
N CYS A 102 -23.19 -17.76 37.02
CA CYS A 102 -22.99 -19.20 36.84
C CYS A 102 -24.23 -20.01 37.21
N GLN A 103 -25.05 -19.56 38.17
CA GLN A 103 -26.37 -20.15 38.43
C GLN A 103 -27.34 -19.98 37.24
N LYS A 104 -27.22 -18.89 36.47
CA LYS A 104 -28.09 -18.61 35.31
C LYS A 104 -27.61 -19.24 33.99
N TYR A 105 -26.30 -19.29 33.76
CA TYR A 105 -25.70 -19.70 32.48
C TYR A 105 -24.86 -20.97 32.54
N GLY A 106 -24.60 -21.49 33.73
CA GLY A 106 -23.86 -22.73 33.96
C GLY A 106 -24.74 -23.97 34.06
N VAL A 107 -24.11 -25.07 34.44
CA VAL A 107 -24.72 -26.35 34.77
C VAL A 107 -24.25 -26.73 36.17
N GLN A 108 -25.10 -27.38 36.95
CA GLN A 108 -24.70 -27.91 38.26
C GLN A 108 -23.87 -29.19 38.09
N LEU A 109 -22.71 -29.24 38.74
CA LEU A 109 -21.84 -30.42 38.79
C LEU A 109 -22.29 -31.37 39.91
N GLU A 110 -21.76 -32.60 39.90
CA GLU A 110 -22.04 -33.63 40.91
C GLU A 110 -21.63 -33.19 42.34
N ASP A 111 -20.62 -32.33 42.45
CA ASP A 111 -20.18 -31.68 43.70
C ASP A 111 -21.11 -30.53 44.17
N GLY A 112 -22.21 -30.26 43.46
CA GLY A 112 -23.20 -29.24 43.79
C GLY A 112 -22.86 -27.80 43.38
N THR A 113 -21.62 -27.55 42.92
CA THR A 113 -21.17 -26.27 42.35
C THR A 113 -21.82 -25.99 40.99
N TRP A 114 -21.89 -24.71 40.60
CA TRP A 114 -22.39 -24.28 39.29
C TRP A 114 -21.24 -23.74 38.45
N GLU A 115 -20.91 -24.38 37.33
CA GLU A 115 -19.90 -23.87 36.39
C GLU A 115 -20.43 -23.79 34.96
N ILE A 116 -19.88 -22.87 34.17
CA ILE A 116 -20.16 -22.81 32.74
C ILE A 116 -19.31 -23.89 32.06
N PRO A 117 -19.90 -24.84 31.28
CA PRO A 117 -19.13 -25.90 30.65
C PRO A 117 -17.97 -25.35 29.81
N ALA A 118 -16.80 -25.98 29.86
CA ALA A 118 -15.58 -25.46 29.23
C ALA A 118 -15.72 -25.18 27.72
N ALA A 119 -16.58 -25.94 27.01
CA ALA A 119 -16.93 -25.69 25.61
C ALA A 119 -17.67 -24.36 25.39
N TRP A 120 -18.50 -23.92 26.34
CA TRP A 120 -19.14 -22.60 26.32
C TRP A 120 -18.20 -21.48 26.77
N GLN A 121 -17.34 -21.70 27.78
CA GLN A 121 -16.32 -20.71 28.16
C GLN A 121 -15.41 -20.38 26.98
N ALA A 122 -14.83 -21.41 26.35
CA ALA A 122 -14.03 -21.26 25.15
C ALA A 122 -14.88 -20.74 23.95
N GLY A 123 -16.16 -21.10 23.88
CA GLY A 123 -17.09 -20.63 22.87
C GLY A 123 -17.28 -19.11 22.89
N LEU A 124 -17.54 -18.53 24.07
CA LEU A 124 -17.73 -17.09 24.26
C LEU A 124 -16.48 -16.30 23.85
N SER A 125 -15.33 -16.61 24.45
CA SER A 125 -14.07 -15.90 24.16
C SER A 125 -13.63 -16.03 22.69
N ASN A 126 -13.79 -17.21 22.07
CA ASN A 126 -13.48 -17.36 20.64
C ASN A 126 -14.54 -16.71 19.73
N GLY A 127 -15.78 -16.55 20.19
CA GLY A 127 -16.85 -15.83 19.49
C GLY A 127 -16.47 -14.37 19.23
N VAL A 128 -15.93 -13.69 20.24
CA VAL A 128 -15.39 -12.33 20.11
C VAL A 128 -14.33 -12.27 19.01
N TYR A 129 -13.30 -13.15 19.06
CA TYR A 129 -12.23 -13.18 18.06
C TYR A 129 -12.72 -13.48 16.63
N VAL A 130 -13.78 -14.27 16.46
CA VAL A 130 -14.42 -14.51 15.16
C VAL A 130 -15.19 -13.26 14.68
N GLY A 131 -15.90 -12.58 15.57
CA GLY A 131 -16.55 -11.29 15.28
C GLY A 131 -15.52 -10.23 14.86
N GLU A 132 -14.43 -10.11 15.61
CA GLU A 132 -13.31 -9.22 15.29
C GLU A 132 -12.69 -9.54 13.92
N MET A 133 -12.45 -10.81 13.60
CA MET A 133 -11.90 -11.23 12.31
C MET A 133 -12.78 -10.80 11.11
N ILE A 134 -14.11 -10.85 11.29
CA ILE A 134 -15.08 -10.33 10.31
C ILE A 134 -14.99 -8.79 10.25
N GLY A 135 -14.97 -8.11 11.40
CA GLY A 135 -14.83 -6.66 11.52
C GLY A 135 -13.56 -6.11 10.85
N LEU A 136 -12.43 -6.78 11.04
CA LEU A 136 -11.13 -6.46 10.44
C LEU A 136 -11.19 -6.50 8.91
N ILE A 137 -11.74 -7.59 8.34
CA ILE A 137 -11.89 -7.75 6.89
C ILE A 137 -12.84 -6.69 6.31
N LEU A 138 -13.96 -6.42 7.01
CA LEU A 138 -14.92 -5.38 6.62
C LEU A 138 -14.31 -3.98 6.66
N ASN A 139 -13.52 -3.65 7.69
CA ASN A 139 -12.88 -2.33 7.81
C ASN A 139 -11.97 -2.03 6.61
N GLY A 140 -11.21 -3.02 6.13
CA GLY A 140 -10.36 -2.89 4.94
C GLY A 140 -11.09 -2.62 3.62
N ILE A 141 -12.42 -2.67 3.62
CA ILE A 141 -13.29 -2.30 2.47
C ILE A 141 -14.09 -1.01 2.79
N ILE A 142 -14.64 -0.92 4.01
CA ILE A 142 -15.54 0.16 4.42
C ILE A 142 -14.78 1.49 4.62
N SER A 143 -13.64 1.49 5.32
CA SER A 143 -12.83 2.71 5.53
C SER A 143 -12.32 3.30 4.20
N GLU A 144 -11.79 2.45 3.32
CA GLU A 144 -11.35 2.83 1.98
C GLU A 144 -12.50 3.43 1.14
N ARG A 145 -13.76 2.99 1.34
CA ARG A 145 -14.91 3.54 0.61
C ARG A 145 -15.47 4.82 1.25
N TYR A 146 -15.77 4.82 2.55
CA TYR A 146 -16.61 5.82 3.23
C TYR A 146 -15.87 6.82 4.13
N GLY A 147 -14.62 6.54 4.52
CA GLY A 147 -13.83 7.40 5.41
C GLY A 147 -13.79 6.92 6.85
N TYR A 148 -12.75 7.30 7.58
CA TYR A 148 -12.49 6.83 8.94
C TYR A 148 -13.59 7.30 9.91
N ARG A 149 -13.98 8.57 9.84
CA ARG A 149 -14.97 9.19 10.74
C ARG A 149 -16.33 8.52 10.64
N TYR A 150 -16.86 8.39 9.42
CA TYR A 150 -18.18 7.80 9.20
C TYR A 150 -18.22 6.30 9.53
N THR A 151 -17.11 5.59 9.33
CA THR A 151 -16.98 4.18 9.71
C THR A 151 -17.04 4.02 11.23
N VAL A 152 -16.29 4.83 12.01
CA VAL A 152 -16.37 4.81 13.49
C VAL A 152 -17.79 5.14 13.96
N MET A 153 -18.41 6.21 13.44
CA MET A 153 -19.78 6.60 13.82
C MET A 153 -20.80 5.47 13.60
N GLY A 154 -20.71 4.76 12.46
CA GLY A 154 -21.58 3.61 12.17
C GLY A 154 -21.35 2.45 13.15
N CYS A 155 -20.09 2.11 13.43
CA CYS A 155 -19.74 1.06 14.38
C CYS A 155 -20.18 1.36 15.82
N LEU A 156 -20.13 2.62 16.27
CA LEU A 156 -20.63 3.02 17.60
C LEU A 156 -22.16 2.88 17.73
N VAL A 157 -22.91 3.20 16.67
CA VAL A 157 -24.37 3.00 16.64
C VAL A 157 -24.72 1.51 16.64
N LEU A 158 -24.03 0.70 15.83
CA LEU A 158 -24.21 -0.76 15.81
C LEU A 158 -23.89 -1.38 17.18
N LEU A 159 -22.76 -1.01 17.79
CA LEU A 159 -22.35 -1.50 19.10
C LEU A 159 -23.38 -1.15 20.19
N THR A 160 -23.96 0.06 20.16
CA THR A 160 -25.04 0.46 21.09
C THR A 160 -26.24 -0.49 21.02
N GLY A 161 -26.61 -0.91 19.79
CA GLY A 161 -27.64 -1.93 19.56
C GLY A 161 -27.23 -3.32 20.05
N PHE A 162 -26.00 -3.77 19.75
CA PHE A 162 -25.52 -5.09 20.14
C PHE A 162 -25.33 -5.25 21.66
N ILE A 163 -24.88 -4.22 22.38
CA ILE A 163 -24.87 -4.17 23.86
C ILE A 163 -26.28 -4.39 24.43
N THR A 164 -27.35 -3.99 23.72
CA THR A 164 -28.73 -4.23 24.15
C THR A 164 -29.08 -5.73 24.09
N ILE A 165 -28.63 -6.44 23.06
CA ILE A 165 -28.78 -7.90 22.94
C ILE A 165 -27.97 -8.60 24.05
N PHE A 166 -26.76 -8.10 24.32
CA PHE A 166 -25.87 -8.58 25.38
C PHE A 166 -26.51 -8.47 26.78
N PHE A 167 -27.01 -7.28 27.13
CA PHE A 167 -27.66 -6.99 28.41
C PHE A 167 -28.99 -7.75 28.60
N THR A 168 -29.71 -8.03 27.52
CA THR A 168 -30.99 -8.75 27.54
C THR A 168 -30.87 -10.26 27.30
N ALA A 169 -29.65 -10.80 27.21
CA ALA A 169 -29.42 -12.21 26.98
C ALA A 169 -30.14 -13.09 28.04
N GLN A 170 -30.92 -14.06 27.55
CA GLN A 170 -31.62 -15.03 28.40
C GLN A 170 -30.85 -16.34 28.52
N ASN A 171 -30.14 -16.75 27.46
CA ASN A 171 -29.43 -18.04 27.37
C ASN A 171 -28.01 -17.84 26.81
N VAL A 172 -27.12 -18.82 27.02
CA VAL A 172 -25.71 -18.76 26.58
C VAL A 172 -25.56 -18.60 25.06
N GLN A 173 -26.50 -19.14 24.28
CA GLN A 173 -26.52 -18.99 22.82
C GLN A 173 -26.78 -17.53 22.41
N THR A 174 -27.62 -16.80 23.16
CA THR A 174 -27.89 -15.38 22.95
C THR A 174 -26.68 -14.54 23.34
N LEU A 175 -25.98 -14.91 24.43
CA LEU A 175 -24.74 -14.28 24.87
C LEU A 175 -23.65 -14.44 23.79
N LEU A 176 -23.41 -15.65 23.29
CA LEU A 176 -22.47 -15.91 22.19
C LEU A 176 -22.83 -15.16 20.90
N ALA A 177 -24.12 -15.03 20.58
CA ALA A 177 -24.55 -14.23 19.44
C ALA A 177 -24.24 -12.73 19.64
N ALA A 178 -24.37 -12.21 20.86
CA ALA A 178 -24.00 -10.84 21.20
C ALA A 178 -22.48 -10.62 21.15
N GLU A 179 -21.67 -11.55 21.68
CA GLU A 179 -20.20 -11.55 21.58
C GLU A 179 -19.72 -11.41 20.12
N ILE A 180 -20.22 -12.28 19.23
CA ILE A 180 -19.86 -12.28 17.80
C ILE A 180 -20.29 -10.97 17.12
N LEU A 181 -21.44 -10.41 17.50
CA LEU A 181 -21.94 -9.14 16.94
C LEU A 181 -21.15 -7.93 17.43
N CYS A 182 -20.84 -7.84 18.73
CA CYS A 182 -20.02 -6.77 19.32
C CYS A 182 -18.55 -6.81 18.83
N GLY A 183 -18.00 -8.01 18.61
CA GLY A 183 -16.68 -8.21 18.02
C GLY A 183 -16.52 -7.52 16.66
N ILE A 184 -17.57 -7.41 15.85
CA ILE A 184 -17.50 -6.77 14.52
C ILE A 184 -17.12 -5.27 14.63
N PRO A 185 -17.83 -4.40 15.39
CA PRO A 185 -17.35 -3.06 15.74
C PRO A 185 -15.95 -3.02 16.36
N TRP A 186 -15.61 -3.92 17.30
CA TRP A 186 -14.30 -3.90 17.97
C TRP A 186 -13.15 -4.17 17.00
N GLY A 187 -13.24 -5.23 16.17
CA GLY A 187 -12.26 -5.52 15.11
C GLY A 187 -12.12 -4.40 14.07
N VAL A 188 -13.19 -3.64 13.80
CA VAL A 188 -13.08 -2.40 13.01
C VAL A 188 -12.20 -1.38 13.73
N PHE A 189 -12.48 -1.08 15.01
CA PHE A 189 -11.69 -0.12 15.78
C PHE A 189 -10.21 -0.52 15.88
N GLN A 190 -9.88 -1.80 16.09
CA GLN A 190 -8.48 -2.30 16.21
C GLN A 190 -7.56 -1.81 15.08
N THR A 191 -8.06 -1.79 13.85
CA THR A 191 -7.29 -1.41 12.66
C THR A 191 -7.50 0.05 12.27
N LEU A 192 -8.72 0.56 12.44
CA LEU A 192 -9.09 1.93 12.10
C LEU A 192 -8.31 2.95 12.94
N THR A 193 -8.16 2.70 14.24
CA THR A 193 -7.42 3.57 15.16
C THR A 193 -5.94 3.70 14.79
N ILE A 194 -5.25 2.58 14.55
CA ILE A 194 -3.84 2.54 14.15
C ILE A 194 -3.63 3.31 12.83
N THR A 195 -4.50 3.06 11.85
CA THR A 195 -4.36 3.64 10.50
C THR A 195 -4.69 5.14 10.50
N TYR A 196 -5.77 5.57 11.16
CA TYR A 196 -6.08 7.00 11.35
C TYR A 196 -4.95 7.74 12.07
N ALA A 197 -4.45 7.22 13.20
CA ALA A 197 -3.32 7.80 13.93
C ALA A 197 -2.06 7.91 13.06
N SER A 198 -1.81 6.93 12.18
CA SER A 198 -0.65 6.96 11.28
C SER A 198 -0.75 8.01 10.17
N GLU A 199 -1.96 8.31 9.68
CA GLU A 199 -2.20 9.29 8.61
C GLU A 199 -2.31 10.72 9.16
N VAL A 200 -2.92 10.90 10.33
CA VAL A 200 -3.22 12.21 10.92
C VAL A 200 -2.02 12.82 11.66
N CYS A 201 -1.06 12.01 12.08
CA CYS A 201 0.05 12.45 12.94
C CYS A 201 1.42 12.44 12.22
N PRO A 202 2.29 13.42 12.49
CA PRO A 202 3.60 13.53 11.87
C PRO A 202 4.53 12.39 12.31
N VAL A 203 5.56 12.10 11.50
CA VAL A 203 6.55 11.01 11.69
C VAL A 203 7.09 10.97 13.12
N ALA A 204 7.45 12.13 13.70
CA ALA A 204 7.99 12.23 15.05
C ALA A 204 7.01 11.81 16.17
N LEU A 205 5.70 11.94 15.96
CA LEU A 205 4.66 11.57 16.94
C LEU A 205 4.01 10.21 16.66
N ARG A 206 4.03 9.75 15.40
CA ARG A 206 3.35 8.53 14.94
C ARG A 206 3.66 7.31 15.80
N GLY A 207 4.94 7.06 16.09
CA GLY A 207 5.38 5.92 16.89
C GLY A 207 4.99 5.98 18.38
N TYR A 208 4.46 7.11 18.87
CA TYR A 208 3.94 7.25 20.24
C TYR A 208 2.41 7.10 20.25
N LEU A 209 1.72 7.80 19.34
CA LEU A 209 0.25 7.77 19.26
C LEU A 209 -0.30 6.43 18.76
N THR A 210 0.42 5.71 17.90
CA THR A 210 0.06 4.32 17.54
C THR A 210 0.21 3.37 18.73
N THR A 211 1.18 3.61 19.62
CA THR A 211 1.39 2.78 20.83
C THR A 211 0.47 3.15 22.00
N TYR A 212 -0.12 4.36 22.00
CA TYR A 212 -1.19 4.73 22.93
C TYR A 212 -2.39 3.76 22.84
N ILE A 213 -2.60 3.11 21.70
CA ILE A 213 -3.68 2.14 21.48
C ILE A 213 -3.51 0.89 22.39
N ASN A 214 -2.28 0.51 22.75
CA ASN A 214 -2.05 -0.52 23.78
C ASN A 214 -2.43 0.01 25.19
N CYS A 215 -2.14 1.27 25.50
CA CYS A 215 -2.60 1.91 26.73
C CYS A 215 -4.13 1.94 26.82
N CYS A 216 -4.86 2.17 25.72
CA CYS A 216 -6.33 2.05 25.68
C CYS A 216 -6.84 0.64 26.05
N TRP A 217 -6.18 -0.42 25.56
CA TRP A 217 -6.47 -1.80 26.00
C TRP A 217 -6.32 -1.95 27.51
N GLY A 218 -5.17 -1.53 28.06
CA GLY A 218 -4.91 -1.58 29.51
C GLY A 218 -5.91 -0.78 30.35
N ILE A 219 -6.30 0.42 29.90
CA ILE A 219 -7.33 1.24 30.55
C ILE A 219 -8.68 0.52 30.59
N GLY A 220 -9.08 -0.13 29.49
CA GLY A 220 -10.28 -0.97 29.44
C GLY A 220 -10.23 -2.09 30.48
N GLN A 221 -9.10 -2.82 30.52
CA GLN A 221 -8.90 -3.94 31.44
C GLN A 221 -8.93 -3.53 32.93
N ILE A 222 -8.30 -2.39 33.27
CA ILE A 222 -8.33 -1.81 34.62
C ILE A 222 -9.76 -1.48 35.05
N ILE A 223 -10.54 -0.83 34.17
CA ILE A 223 -11.93 -0.44 34.49
C ILE A 223 -12.81 -1.70 34.58
N GLY A 224 -12.61 -2.69 33.70
CA GLY A 224 -13.32 -3.96 33.72
C GLY A 224 -13.14 -4.70 35.04
N ILE A 225 -11.88 -4.99 35.41
CA ILE A 225 -11.60 -5.73 36.65
C ILE A 225 -11.98 -4.92 37.91
N GLY A 226 -11.87 -3.60 37.87
CA GLY A 226 -12.30 -2.72 38.97
C GLY A 226 -13.82 -2.74 39.18
N VAL A 227 -14.59 -2.76 38.09
CA VAL A 227 -16.05 -2.90 38.14
C VAL A 227 -16.45 -4.30 38.64
N ILE A 228 -15.85 -5.37 38.11
CA ILE A 228 -16.11 -6.76 38.57
C ILE A 228 -15.80 -6.88 40.07
N ARG A 229 -14.63 -6.38 40.51
CA ARG A 229 -14.23 -6.36 41.93
C ARG A 229 -15.24 -5.64 42.81
N SER A 230 -15.86 -4.57 42.32
CA SER A 230 -16.87 -3.80 43.06
C SER A 230 -18.22 -4.50 43.14
N MET A 231 -18.47 -5.52 42.30
CA MET A 231 -19.67 -6.35 42.31
C MET A 231 -19.48 -7.69 43.05
N LEU A 232 -18.28 -7.97 43.59
CA LEU A 232 -17.98 -9.24 44.28
C LEU A 232 -18.94 -9.50 45.45
N ASP A 233 -19.19 -8.47 46.26
CA ASP A 233 -20.03 -8.54 47.47
C ASP A 233 -21.55 -8.45 47.13
N ARG A 234 -22.01 -9.01 45.99
CA ARG A 234 -23.44 -9.03 45.56
C ARG A 234 -23.88 -10.34 44.91
N ASP A 235 -24.89 -10.97 45.52
CA ASP A 235 -25.49 -12.22 45.04
C ASP A 235 -26.65 -12.03 44.04
N ASP A 236 -27.11 -10.79 43.82
CA ASP A 236 -28.21 -10.50 42.89
C ASP A 236 -27.82 -10.72 41.41
N GLU A 237 -28.82 -10.86 40.53
CA GLU A 237 -28.63 -10.77 39.07
C GLU A 237 -27.93 -9.48 38.60
N TRP A 238 -27.96 -8.42 39.42
CA TRP A 238 -27.30 -7.16 39.09
C TRP A 238 -25.77 -7.24 39.12
N SER A 239 -25.18 -8.25 39.77
CA SER A 239 -23.74 -8.54 39.78
C SER A 239 -23.13 -8.61 38.39
N TYR A 240 -23.81 -9.29 37.45
CA TYR A 240 -23.39 -9.39 36.05
C TYR A 240 -24.08 -8.38 35.13
N ARG A 241 -25.32 -7.95 35.44
CA ARG A 241 -26.05 -6.97 34.60
C ARG A 241 -25.47 -5.56 34.69
N ILE A 242 -24.98 -5.11 35.84
CA ILE A 242 -24.37 -3.76 35.99
C ILE A 242 -23.10 -3.61 35.13
N PRO A 243 -22.13 -4.55 35.16
CA PRO A 243 -20.95 -4.46 34.31
C PRO A 243 -21.24 -4.42 32.81
N TYR A 244 -22.25 -5.18 32.32
CA TYR A 244 -22.67 -5.09 30.92
C TYR A 244 -23.40 -3.76 30.60
N ALA A 245 -24.28 -3.28 31.49
CA ALA A 245 -24.93 -1.98 31.30
C ALA A 245 -23.94 -0.81 31.25
N LEU A 246 -22.83 -0.89 32.00
CA LEU A 246 -21.77 0.11 31.99
C LEU A 246 -21.05 0.22 30.63
N GLN A 247 -21.16 -0.75 29.72
CA GLN A 247 -20.62 -0.61 28.37
C GLN A 247 -21.28 0.55 27.59
N TRP A 248 -22.55 0.89 27.87
CA TRP A 248 -23.24 2.01 27.23
C TRP A 248 -22.66 3.40 27.56
N ILE A 249 -21.79 3.53 28.57
CA ILE A 249 -21.17 4.82 28.90
C ILE A 249 -20.22 5.32 27.80
N TRP A 250 -19.67 4.42 26.97
CA TRP A 250 -18.65 4.75 25.99
C TRP A 250 -19.20 5.19 24.61
N PRO A 251 -20.19 4.51 23.98
CA PRO A 251 -20.57 4.83 22.60
C PRO A 251 -21.09 6.25 22.40
N LEU A 252 -21.90 6.78 23.33
CA LEU A 252 -22.54 8.09 23.16
C LEU A 252 -21.53 9.26 23.27
N PRO A 253 -20.67 9.39 24.31
CA PRO A 253 -19.65 10.43 24.35
C PRO A 253 -18.64 10.33 23.21
N LEU A 254 -18.23 9.10 22.83
CA LEU A 254 -17.32 8.89 21.71
C LEU A 254 -17.97 9.28 20.37
N PHE A 255 -19.26 8.98 20.16
CA PHE A 255 -19.98 9.40 18.95
C PHE A 255 -20.04 10.93 18.84
N ILE A 256 -20.32 11.64 19.94
CA ILE A 256 -20.31 13.10 19.98
C ILE A 256 -18.90 13.65 19.67
N GLY A 257 -17.85 13.08 20.26
CA GLY A 257 -16.47 13.48 19.98
C GLY A 257 -16.06 13.25 18.51
N VAL A 258 -16.33 12.07 17.97
CA VAL A 258 -16.05 11.70 16.57
C VAL A 258 -16.88 12.54 15.59
N TYR A 259 -18.07 13.00 15.97
CA TYR A 259 -18.85 13.96 15.18
C TYR A 259 -18.19 15.35 15.05
N PHE A 260 -17.27 15.74 15.95
CA PHE A 260 -16.47 16.95 15.79
C PHE A 260 -15.08 16.71 15.16
N ALA A 261 -14.58 15.47 15.21
CA ALA A 261 -13.30 15.07 14.65
C ALA A 261 -13.20 15.34 13.12
N PRO A 262 -12.02 15.74 12.62
CA PRO A 262 -11.76 15.82 11.17
C PRO A 262 -11.59 14.43 10.56
N GLU A 263 -11.97 14.30 9.29
CA GLU A 263 -11.63 13.14 8.44
C GLU A 263 -10.14 13.22 8.02
N SER A 264 -9.50 12.08 7.72
CA SER A 264 -8.07 12.05 7.38
C SER A 264 -7.77 12.92 6.13
N PRO A 265 -6.78 13.84 6.20
CA PRO A 265 -6.33 14.61 5.04
C PRO A 265 -5.86 13.71 3.89
N TRP A 266 -5.13 12.62 4.18
CA TRP A 266 -4.67 11.68 3.16
C TRP A 266 -5.81 10.89 2.52
N TRP A 267 -6.86 10.55 3.28
CA TRP A 267 -8.07 9.97 2.70
C TRP A 267 -8.78 10.97 1.78
N LEU A 268 -8.94 12.22 2.21
CA LEU A 268 -9.58 13.27 1.42
C LEU A 268 -8.81 13.56 0.12
N VAL A 269 -7.48 13.61 0.15
CA VAL A 269 -6.64 13.74 -1.07
C VAL A 269 -6.78 12.53 -1.99
N ARG A 270 -6.77 11.28 -1.46
CA ARG A 270 -7.03 10.05 -2.25
C ARG A 270 -8.44 10.00 -2.87
N LYS A 271 -9.38 10.81 -2.38
CA LYS A 271 -10.73 11.01 -2.96
C LYS A 271 -10.84 12.24 -3.88
N GLY A 272 -9.74 12.95 -4.14
CA GLY A 272 -9.72 14.18 -4.93
C GLY A 272 -10.27 15.42 -4.21
N ARG A 273 -10.62 15.32 -2.92
CA ARG A 273 -11.23 16.40 -2.11
C ARG A 273 -10.16 17.30 -1.47
N THR A 274 -9.28 17.87 -2.29
CA THR A 274 -8.12 18.68 -1.85
C THR A 274 -8.50 19.86 -0.96
N GLN A 275 -9.57 20.57 -1.29
CA GLN A 275 -10.07 21.71 -0.50
C GLN A 275 -10.58 21.30 0.89
N ASP A 276 -11.16 20.10 1.02
CA ASP A 276 -11.56 19.59 2.33
C ASP A 276 -10.37 19.02 3.11
N ALA A 277 -9.37 18.44 2.41
CA ALA A 277 -8.10 18.04 3.02
C ALA A 277 -7.37 19.23 3.65
N LYS A 278 -7.36 20.40 2.98
CA LYS A 278 -6.84 21.66 3.55
C LYS A 278 -7.59 22.08 4.82
N LYS A 279 -8.93 22.06 4.80
CA LYS A 279 -9.76 22.35 6.00
C LYS A 279 -9.51 21.37 7.14
N ALA A 280 -9.33 20.09 6.84
CA ALA A 280 -9.00 19.06 7.83
C ALA A 280 -7.60 19.30 8.43
N LEU A 281 -6.60 19.56 7.59
CA LEU A 281 -5.22 19.87 8.02
C LEU A 281 -5.17 21.10 8.93
N LEU A 282 -5.85 22.20 8.55
CA LEU A 282 -5.95 23.42 9.36
C LEU A 282 -6.71 23.23 10.69
N ARG A 283 -7.56 22.19 10.82
CA ARG A 283 -8.18 21.78 12.09
C ARG A 283 -7.25 20.90 12.95
N LEU A 284 -6.26 20.25 12.35
CA LEU A 284 -5.30 19.37 13.02
C LEU A 284 -4.07 20.14 13.54
N THR A 285 -3.69 21.24 12.88
CA THR A 285 -2.57 22.11 13.29
C THR A 285 -2.96 23.19 14.29
N SER A 286 -2.00 23.67 15.07
CA SER A 286 -2.10 24.95 15.77
C SER A 286 -1.69 26.08 14.83
N LEU A 287 -2.44 27.19 14.82
CA LEU A 287 -2.21 28.30 13.88
C LEU A 287 -1.20 29.34 14.40
N ASN A 288 -0.17 28.88 15.14
CA ASN A 288 0.81 29.77 15.76
C ASN A 288 1.84 30.26 14.73
N ARG A 289 1.87 31.58 14.55
CA ARG A 289 2.67 32.34 13.56
C ARG A 289 4.20 32.18 13.63
N GLU A 290 4.74 31.46 14.62
CA GLU A 290 6.19 31.31 14.82
C GLU A 290 6.81 30.17 14.01
N THR A 291 6.01 29.17 13.60
CA THR A 291 6.45 28.15 12.65
C THR A 291 5.91 28.46 11.27
N ASP A 292 6.83 28.79 10.38
CA ASP A 292 6.70 28.79 8.93
C ASP A 292 6.10 27.45 8.44
N PHE A 293 4.78 27.36 8.40
CA PHE A 293 4.01 26.17 8.06
C PHE A 293 2.90 26.57 7.10
N ASP A 294 3.10 26.26 5.81
CA ASP A 294 2.05 26.44 4.82
C ASP A 294 1.22 25.16 4.66
N ALA A 295 -0.10 25.33 4.78
CA ALA A 295 -1.07 24.28 4.56
C ALA A 295 -1.29 23.99 3.07
N ASP A 296 -1.07 24.97 2.17
CA ASP A 296 -1.09 24.74 0.73
C ASP A 296 0.14 23.96 0.28
N GLU A 297 1.35 24.34 0.70
CA GLU A 297 2.59 23.57 0.55
C GLU A 297 2.41 22.10 1.00
N THR A 298 1.89 21.90 2.21
CA THR A 298 1.67 20.56 2.77
C THR A 298 0.63 19.77 1.98
N VAL A 299 -0.47 20.39 1.55
CA VAL A 299 -1.48 19.72 0.71
C VAL A 299 -0.96 19.46 -0.71
N ALA A 300 -0.12 20.32 -1.28
CA ALA A 300 0.53 20.11 -2.57
C ALA A 300 1.48 18.91 -2.52
N MET A 301 2.26 18.77 -1.44
CA MET A 301 3.07 17.57 -1.16
C MET A 301 2.17 16.33 -1.05
N MET A 302 1.05 16.39 -0.30
CA MET A 302 0.12 15.27 -0.21
C MET A 302 -0.47 14.88 -1.57
N VAL A 303 -0.84 15.85 -2.40
CA VAL A 303 -1.40 15.65 -3.75
C VAL A 303 -0.35 15.06 -4.69
N HIS A 304 0.88 15.58 -4.70
CA HIS A 304 1.97 15.07 -5.52
C HIS A 304 2.29 13.60 -5.15
N THR A 305 2.49 13.33 -3.86
CA THR A 305 2.75 11.98 -3.35
C THR A 305 1.58 11.04 -3.67
N THR A 306 0.33 11.47 -3.46
CA THR A 306 -0.86 10.65 -3.78
C THR A 306 -0.99 10.40 -5.30
N ALA A 307 -0.64 11.36 -6.16
CA ALA A 307 -0.69 11.18 -7.62
C ALA A 307 0.42 10.24 -8.12
N LEU A 308 1.59 10.26 -7.49
CA LEU A 308 2.68 9.30 -7.73
C LEU A 308 2.26 7.90 -7.26
N GLU A 309 1.77 7.78 -6.02
CA GLU A 309 1.21 6.56 -5.45
C GLU A 309 0.10 6.00 -6.34
N GLN A 310 -0.87 6.80 -6.79
CA GLN A 310 -2.01 6.35 -7.60
C GLN A 310 -1.58 5.78 -8.95
N LYS A 311 -0.54 6.34 -9.59
CA LYS A 311 0.08 5.78 -10.81
C LYS A 311 0.70 4.39 -10.56
N ILE A 312 1.24 4.15 -9.35
CA ILE A 312 1.84 2.88 -8.90
C ILE A 312 0.79 1.91 -8.30
N THR A 313 -0.39 2.42 -7.92
CA THR A 313 -1.38 1.74 -7.06
C THR A 313 -2.66 1.30 -7.78
N SER A 314 -2.93 1.80 -8.99
CA SER A 314 -4.16 1.46 -9.71
C SER A 314 -4.33 -0.06 -9.93
N GLY A 315 -5.18 -0.69 -9.10
CA GLY A 315 -5.42 -2.14 -9.07
C GLY A 315 -5.09 -2.87 -7.75
N ALA A 316 -4.52 -2.20 -6.74
CA ALA A 316 -4.03 -2.82 -5.50
C ALA A 316 -5.08 -3.66 -4.74
N SER A 317 -4.84 -4.98 -4.69
CA SER A 317 -5.67 -6.00 -4.06
C SER A 317 -5.00 -6.61 -2.82
N TYR A 318 -5.77 -7.31 -1.97
CA TYR A 318 -5.20 -8.19 -0.93
C TYR A 318 -4.20 -9.19 -1.52
N TRP A 319 -4.38 -9.63 -2.77
CA TRP A 319 -3.43 -10.49 -3.48
C TRP A 319 -2.06 -9.85 -3.72
N ASP A 320 -1.93 -8.52 -3.69
CA ASP A 320 -0.64 -7.85 -3.87
C ASP A 320 0.17 -7.80 -2.57
N CYS A 321 -0.49 -7.92 -1.41
CA CYS A 321 0.17 -8.10 -0.10
C CYS A 321 1.02 -9.39 -0.07
N PHE A 322 0.73 -10.35 -0.95
CA PHE A 322 1.43 -11.64 -1.07
C PHE A 322 2.44 -11.70 -2.22
N LYS A 323 2.79 -10.57 -2.86
CA LYS A 323 3.70 -10.54 -4.03
C LYS A 323 5.01 -9.82 -3.74
N GLY A 324 6.12 -10.42 -4.18
CA GLY A 324 7.41 -9.77 -4.36
C GLY A 324 7.95 -9.07 -3.10
N VAL A 325 8.00 -7.73 -3.14
CA VAL A 325 8.51 -6.89 -2.05
C VAL A 325 7.48 -6.73 -0.93
N ASP A 326 6.21 -6.50 -1.28
CA ASP A 326 5.12 -6.35 -0.30
C ASP A 326 4.85 -7.65 0.47
N LEU A 327 5.15 -8.83 -0.12
CA LEU A 327 5.15 -10.12 0.61
C LEU A 327 6.04 -10.08 1.85
N ARG A 328 7.28 -9.61 1.72
CA ARG A 328 8.23 -9.50 2.85
C ARG A 328 7.73 -8.51 3.91
N ARG A 329 7.04 -7.45 3.50
CA ARG A 329 6.51 -6.42 4.41
C ARG A 329 5.31 -6.96 5.19
N THR A 330 4.40 -7.64 4.50
CA THR A 330 3.24 -8.30 5.10
C THR A 330 3.67 -9.46 5.99
N GLU A 331 4.65 -10.27 5.60
CA GLU A 331 5.27 -11.29 6.46
C GLU A 331 5.76 -10.68 7.79
N ILE A 332 6.55 -9.61 7.74
CA ILE A 332 7.09 -8.97 8.95
C ILE A 332 5.98 -8.37 9.82
N VAL A 333 4.99 -7.69 9.24
CA VAL A 333 3.84 -7.12 9.99
C VAL A 333 3.00 -8.23 10.64
N CYS A 334 2.71 -9.31 9.92
CA CYS A 334 2.01 -10.47 10.46
C CYS A 334 2.80 -11.14 11.58
N MET A 335 4.12 -11.28 11.44
CA MET A 335 4.96 -11.90 12.47
C MET A 335 5.12 -11.01 13.71
N VAL A 336 5.23 -9.68 13.59
CA VAL A 336 5.23 -8.75 14.75
C VAL A 336 3.91 -8.82 15.54
N TRP A 337 2.80 -9.11 14.86
CA TRP A 337 1.52 -9.42 15.49
C TRP A 337 1.53 -10.81 16.16
N ALA A 338 1.93 -11.87 15.45
CA ALA A 338 1.97 -13.23 15.99
C ALA A 338 2.91 -13.37 17.21
N ILE A 339 4.08 -12.71 17.18
CA ILE A 339 5.11 -12.78 18.23
C ILE A 339 4.58 -12.30 19.59
N GLN A 340 3.64 -11.35 19.65
CA GLN A 340 2.99 -10.96 20.91
C GLN A 340 2.36 -12.16 21.64
N ASN A 341 1.70 -13.06 20.91
CA ASN A 341 1.13 -14.27 21.49
C ASN A 341 2.14 -15.42 21.60
N LEU A 342 3.05 -15.58 20.64
CA LEU A 342 4.07 -16.63 20.65
C LEU A 342 5.21 -16.40 21.66
N SER A 343 5.38 -15.18 22.18
CA SER A 343 6.41 -14.85 23.18
C SER A 343 6.04 -15.24 24.62
N GLY A 344 4.87 -15.86 24.86
CA GLY A 344 4.44 -16.34 26.18
C GLY A 344 3.21 -15.65 26.80
N ASN A 345 2.59 -14.69 26.10
CA ASN A 345 1.42 -13.94 26.60
C ASN A 345 0.26 -14.84 27.03
N GLY A 346 0.01 -15.94 26.29
CA GLY A 346 -1.02 -16.93 26.64
C GLY A 346 -0.82 -17.52 28.04
N PHE A 347 0.42 -17.89 28.38
CA PHE A 347 0.79 -18.40 29.71
C PHE A 347 0.71 -17.31 30.78
N SER A 348 1.25 -16.12 30.53
CA SER A 348 1.34 -15.06 31.53
C SER A 348 -0.02 -14.51 32.02
N ASN A 349 -1.11 -14.80 31.31
CA ASN A 349 -2.47 -14.44 31.75
C ASN A 349 -3.01 -15.36 32.85
N TYR A 350 -2.36 -16.50 33.14
CA TYR A 350 -2.70 -17.41 34.24
C TYR A 350 -1.95 -17.12 35.54
N SER A 351 -1.43 -15.90 35.72
CA SER A 351 -0.73 -15.47 36.94
C SER A 351 -1.59 -15.68 38.20
N THR A 352 -2.88 -15.35 38.12
CA THR A 352 -3.88 -15.57 39.17
C THR A 352 -4.07 -17.04 39.54
N TYR A 353 -3.96 -17.97 38.58
CA TYR A 353 -4.09 -19.41 38.82
C TYR A 353 -2.94 -19.94 39.67
N PHE A 354 -1.69 -19.61 39.31
CA PHE A 354 -0.51 -20.00 40.10
C PHE A 354 -0.48 -19.30 41.48
N LEU A 355 -0.92 -18.05 41.58
CA LEU A 355 -1.04 -17.35 42.87
C LEU A 355 -2.10 -17.99 43.78
N ARG A 356 -3.27 -18.40 43.25
CA ARG A 356 -4.25 -19.20 44.02
C ARG A 356 -3.69 -20.57 44.43
N GLN A 357 -2.91 -21.23 43.56
CA GLN A 357 -2.24 -22.50 43.90
C GLN A 357 -1.19 -22.36 45.02
N ALA A 358 -0.70 -21.14 45.27
CA ALA A 358 0.14 -20.80 46.43
C ALA A 358 -0.65 -20.38 47.69
N GLY A 359 -1.96 -20.63 47.75
CA GLY A 359 -2.80 -20.35 48.92
C GLY A 359 -3.26 -18.89 49.09
N LEU A 360 -3.00 -18.01 48.11
CA LEU A 360 -3.47 -16.61 48.17
C LEU A 360 -4.98 -16.51 47.95
N GLN A 361 -5.65 -15.70 48.78
CA GLN A 361 -7.10 -15.53 48.73
C GLN A 361 -7.57 -14.94 47.38
N SER A 362 -8.80 -15.29 46.98
CA SER A 362 -9.41 -14.82 45.72
C SER A 362 -9.45 -13.29 45.59
N ARG A 363 -9.65 -12.57 46.70
CA ARG A 363 -9.67 -11.11 46.77
C ARG A 363 -8.31 -10.47 46.45
N ASP A 364 -7.22 -11.12 46.86
CA ASP A 364 -5.86 -10.69 46.55
C ASP A 364 -5.47 -11.09 45.13
N SER A 365 -5.94 -12.24 44.64
CA SER A 365 -5.79 -12.65 43.24
C SER A 365 -6.36 -11.60 42.27
N TYR A 366 -7.57 -11.07 42.53
CA TYR A 366 -8.12 -9.96 41.74
C TYR A 366 -7.37 -8.63 41.94
N SER A 367 -6.70 -8.44 43.09
CA SER A 367 -5.80 -7.29 43.31
C SER A 367 -4.53 -7.39 42.46
N PHE A 368 -3.96 -8.59 42.31
CA PHE A 368 -2.82 -8.83 41.42
C PHE A 368 -3.20 -8.67 39.94
N ALA A 369 -4.39 -9.14 39.51
CA ALA A 369 -4.89 -8.90 38.15
C ALA A 369 -5.04 -7.39 37.84
N LEU A 370 -5.62 -6.62 38.77
CA LEU A 370 -5.69 -5.16 38.68
C LEU A 370 -4.29 -4.52 38.59
N GLY A 371 -3.31 -5.03 39.34
CA GLY A 371 -1.90 -4.62 39.25
C GLY A 371 -1.27 -4.93 37.88
N GLN A 372 -1.53 -6.11 37.32
CA GLN A 372 -1.04 -6.52 36.00
C GLN A 372 -1.62 -5.64 34.88
N TYR A 373 -2.92 -5.30 34.93
CA TYR A 373 -3.51 -4.37 33.96
C TYR A 373 -3.07 -2.91 34.18
N ALA A 374 -2.81 -2.49 35.43
CA ALA A 374 -2.17 -1.20 35.71
C ALA A 374 -0.75 -1.12 35.10
N ILE A 375 0.02 -2.21 35.21
CA ILE A 375 1.32 -2.38 34.53
C ILE A 375 1.16 -2.29 33.00
N ASN A 376 0.09 -2.82 32.41
CA ASN A 376 -0.16 -2.68 30.96
C ASN A 376 -0.27 -1.22 30.52
N CYS A 377 -1.02 -0.41 31.26
CA CYS A 377 -1.16 1.04 31.04
C CYS A 377 0.17 1.78 31.26
N VAL A 378 0.79 1.60 32.42
CA VAL A 378 1.99 2.34 32.84
C VAL A 378 3.23 1.96 32.01
N GLY A 379 3.39 0.69 31.65
CA GLY A 379 4.49 0.20 30.82
C GLY A 379 4.57 0.87 29.44
N THR A 380 3.43 1.28 28.87
CA THR A 380 3.40 2.04 27.61
C THR A 380 4.11 3.40 27.75
N PHE A 381 3.92 4.12 28.87
CA PHE A 381 4.58 5.40 29.09
C PHE A 381 6.09 5.24 29.37
N PHE A 382 6.52 4.17 30.03
CA PHE A 382 7.95 3.85 30.15
C PHE A 382 8.57 3.49 28.79
N ALA A 383 7.87 2.75 27.93
CA ALA A 383 8.31 2.50 26.55
C ALA A 383 8.46 3.80 25.74
N TRP A 384 7.63 4.81 25.97
CA TRP A 384 7.82 6.16 25.40
C TRP A 384 9.10 6.82 25.89
N GLY A 385 9.41 6.70 27.18
CA GLY A 385 10.69 7.17 27.75
C GLY A 385 11.89 6.51 27.07
N LEU A 386 11.88 5.18 26.92
CA LEU A 386 12.93 4.41 26.26
C LEU A 386 13.10 4.78 24.78
N MET A 387 12.00 4.96 24.03
CA MET A 387 12.05 5.45 22.64
C MET A 387 12.59 6.88 22.54
N THR A 388 12.23 7.75 23.49
CA THR A 388 12.70 9.14 23.55
C THR A 388 14.20 9.20 23.82
N TYR A 389 14.71 8.35 24.72
CA TYR A 389 16.12 8.32 25.14
C TYR A 389 17.10 7.93 24.01
N GLY A 390 16.61 7.36 22.90
CA GLY A 390 17.43 7.06 21.73
C GLY A 390 17.28 5.63 21.19
N LEU A 391 16.64 4.73 21.94
CA LEU A 391 16.59 3.32 21.59
C LEU A 391 15.77 3.06 20.31
N GLY A 392 16.25 2.13 19.49
CA GLY A 392 15.59 1.68 18.26
C GLY A 392 14.40 0.77 18.55
N ARG A 393 13.39 0.76 17.68
CA ARG A 393 12.18 -0.07 17.86
C ARG A 393 12.51 -1.54 17.69
N ARG A 394 13.36 -1.88 16.72
CA ARG A 394 13.92 -3.24 16.55
C ARG A 394 14.77 -3.64 17.75
N THR A 395 15.55 -2.70 18.28
CA THR A 395 16.43 -2.93 19.43
C THR A 395 15.64 -3.24 20.71
N LEU A 396 14.60 -2.46 21.01
CA LEU A 396 13.68 -2.72 22.13
C LEU A 396 12.96 -4.07 21.98
N TYR A 397 12.46 -4.38 20.77
CA TYR A 397 11.73 -5.62 20.51
C TYR A 397 12.62 -6.88 20.59
N LEU A 398 13.88 -6.78 20.15
CA LEU A 398 14.86 -7.88 20.23
C LEU A 398 15.35 -8.13 21.65
N TYR A 399 15.77 -7.09 22.40
CA TYR A 399 16.18 -7.28 23.79
C TYR A 399 14.99 -7.63 24.70
N GLY A 400 13.79 -7.14 24.38
CA GLY A 400 12.54 -7.57 24.98
C GLY A 400 12.32 -9.07 24.86
N THR A 401 12.23 -9.60 23.63
CA THR A 401 12.07 -11.05 23.40
C THR A 401 13.15 -11.89 24.07
N ILE A 402 14.40 -11.44 24.12
CA ILE A 402 15.48 -12.11 24.86
C ILE A 402 15.21 -12.14 26.38
N GLY A 403 14.78 -11.02 26.97
CA GLY A 403 14.41 -10.95 28.40
C GLY A 403 13.22 -11.85 28.75
N LEU A 404 12.17 -11.85 27.91
CA LEU A 404 11.00 -12.70 28.07
C LEU A 404 11.34 -14.20 27.97
N PHE A 405 12.23 -14.57 27.05
CA PHE A 405 12.74 -15.94 26.94
C PHE A 405 13.48 -16.40 28.21
N ILE A 406 14.34 -15.54 28.78
CA ILE A 406 15.05 -15.84 30.03
C ILE A 406 14.06 -16.02 31.19
N MET A 407 13.06 -15.15 31.31
CA MET A 407 12.01 -15.26 32.34
C MET A 407 11.16 -16.52 32.19
N LEU A 408 10.81 -16.93 30.96
CA LEU A 408 10.09 -18.18 30.69
C LEU A 408 10.94 -19.42 30.98
N ALA A 409 12.24 -19.39 30.66
CA ALA A 409 13.15 -20.46 31.03
C ALA A 409 13.25 -20.61 32.57
N VAL A 410 13.36 -19.50 33.31
CA VAL A 410 13.34 -19.49 34.78
C VAL A 410 12.03 -20.06 35.33
N MET A 411 10.87 -19.65 34.81
CA MET A 411 9.58 -20.23 35.21
C MET A 411 9.46 -21.73 34.90
N GLY A 412 10.08 -22.20 33.81
CA GLY A 412 10.21 -23.63 33.53
C GLY A 412 11.05 -24.37 34.57
N PHE A 413 12.20 -23.80 34.95
CA PHE A 413 13.06 -24.38 36.00
C PHE A 413 12.41 -24.37 37.39
N LEU A 414 11.49 -23.45 37.69
CA LEU A 414 10.65 -23.50 38.90
C LEU A 414 9.70 -24.72 38.92
N GLY A 415 9.54 -25.45 37.82
CA GLY A 415 8.87 -26.76 37.80
C GLY A 415 9.68 -27.90 38.45
N LEU A 416 10.99 -27.72 38.63
CA LEU A 416 11.89 -28.70 39.27
C LEU A 416 11.94 -28.59 40.80
N VAL A 417 11.24 -27.62 41.39
CA VAL A 417 11.18 -27.44 42.85
C VAL A 417 10.48 -28.65 43.49
N PRO A 418 11.04 -29.28 44.55
CA PRO A 418 10.41 -30.40 45.23
C PRO A 418 9.01 -30.07 45.76
N GLU A 419 8.10 -31.04 45.79
CA GLU A 419 6.70 -30.80 46.17
C GLU A 419 6.52 -30.27 47.60
N SER A 420 7.51 -30.46 48.49
CA SER A 420 7.56 -29.87 49.83
C SER A 420 7.54 -28.33 49.83
N ASN A 421 7.93 -27.71 48.72
CA ASN A 421 8.02 -26.26 48.54
C ASN A 421 7.15 -25.80 47.35
N ARG A 422 6.06 -26.54 47.06
CA ARG A 422 5.12 -26.23 45.97
C ARG A 422 4.51 -24.83 46.10
N GLU A 423 4.21 -24.38 47.33
CA GLU A 423 3.67 -23.05 47.61
C GLU A 423 4.68 -21.94 47.26
N ASP A 424 5.92 -22.03 47.77
CA ASP A 424 7.02 -21.12 47.42
C ASP A 424 7.23 -21.06 45.89
N GLY A 425 7.25 -22.22 45.24
CA GLY A 425 7.45 -22.35 43.79
C GLY A 425 6.32 -21.73 42.98
N ALA A 426 5.06 -21.90 43.39
CA ALA A 426 3.90 -21.30 42.74
C ALA A 426 3.84 -19.78 42.94
N LEU A 427 4.18 -19.28 44.14
CA LEU A 427 4.28 -17.85 44.44
C LEU A 427 5.41 -17.18 43.64
N ALA A 428 6.56 -17.87 43.52
CA ALA A 428 7.68 -17.42 42.69
C ALA A 428 7.31 -17.37 41.20
N THR A 429 6.62 -18.39 40.67
CA THR A 429 6.10 -18.38 39.29
C THR A 429 5.14 -17.22 39.08
N GLY A 430 4.10 -17.08 39.91
CA GLY A 430 3.10 -16.01 39.78
C GLY A 430 3.71 -14.60 39.84
N SER A 431 4.68 -14.39 40.73
CA SER A 431 5.45 -13.14 40.83
C SER A 431 6.29 -12.88 39.56
N MET A 432 6.93 -13.92 39.02
CA MET A 432 7.70 -13.83 37.78
C MET A 432 6.83 -13.56 36.55
N MET A 433 5.57 -14.01 36.53
CA MET A 433 4.60 -13.69 35.47
C MET A 433 4.23 -12.20 35.48
N ILE A 434 4.09 -11.57 36.65
CA ILE A 434 3.86 -10.13 36.75
C ILE A 434 5.10 -9.33 36.28
N ALA A 435 6.30 -9.79 36.62
CA ALA A 435 7.55 -9.21 36.12
C ALA A 435 7.73 -9.38 34.60
N TRP A 436 7.33 -10.55 34.05
CA TRP A 436 7.27 -10.83 32.61
C TRP A 436 6.31 -9.85 31.92
N ALA A 437 5.12 -9.61 32.48
CA ALA A 437 4.14 -8.69 31.91
C ALA A 437 4.67 -7.25 31.82
N LEU A 438 5.41 -6.79 32.84
CA LEU A 438 6.10 -5.50 32.81
C LEU A 438 7.14 -5.44 31.68
N VAL A 439 8.02 -6.44 31.55
CA VAL A 439 9.03 -6.48 30.46
C VAL A 439 8.37 -6.57 29.08
N TYR A 440 7.27 -7.32 28.97
CA TYR A 440 6.51 -7.48 27.72
C TYR A 440 5.91 -6.16 27.27
N GLN A 441 5.31 -5.39 28.18
CA GLN A 441 4.72 -4.08 27.87
C GLN A 441 5.78 -2.99 27.66
N LEU A 442 6.92 -3.05 28.35
CA LEU A 442 8.08 -2.20 28.04
C LEU A 442 8.67 -2.43 26.64
N SER A 443 8.36 -3.56 26.00
CA SER A 443 8.96 -3.99 24.74
C SER A 443 7.94 -4.54 23.74
N VAL A 444 7.73 -5.85 23.68
CA VAL A 444 6.99 -6.57 22.63
C VAL A 444 5.56 -6.07 22.46
N GLY A 445 4.78 -5.98 23.55
CA GLY A 445 3.37 -5.58 23.51
C GLY A 445 3.16 -4.16 22.99
N THR A 446 3.90 -3.19 23.52
CA THR A 446 3.73 -1.78 23.12
C THR A 446 4.42 -1.49 21.78
N VAL A 447 5.68 -1.90 21.58
CA VAL A 447 6.47 -1.55 20.37
C VAL A 447 5.96 -2.26 19.11
N ALA A 448 5.20 -3.35 19.23
CA ALA A 448 4.52 -3.95 18.08
C ALA A 448 3.63 -2.94 17.32
N TYR A 449 2.87 -2.10 18.03
CA TYR A 449 1.92 -1.17 17.40
C TYR A 449 2.64 -0.11 16.53
N SER A 450 3.80 0.39 16.96
CA SER A 450 4.60 1.32 16.14
C SER A 450 5.34 0.62 15.00
N LEU A 451 5.92 -0.56 15.24
CA LEU A 451 6.54 -1.36 14.17
C LEU A 451 5.54 -1.70 13.05
N VAL A 452 4.33 -2.11 13.40
CA VAL A 452 3.25 -2.41 12.45
C VAL A 452 2.88 -1.18 11.61
N ALA A 453 2.73 -0.02 12.25
CA ALA A 453 2.36 1.23 11.58
C ALA A 453 3.49 1.87 10.77
N GLU A 454 4.76 1.63 11.11
CA GLU A 454 5.93 2.18 10.40
C GLU A 454 6.42 1.26 9.26
N LEU A 455 6.26 -0.07 9.34
CA LEU A 455 6.80 -1.02 8.35
C LEU A 455 5.86 -1.37 7.19
N SER A 456 4.56 -1.15 7.35
CA SER A 456 3.56 -1.32 6.29
C SER A 456 3.74 -0.30 5.15
N SER A 457 3.68 -0.73 3.88
CA SER A 457 3.70 0.19 2.73
C SER A 457 2.39 0.99 2.65
N ARG A 458 2.44 2.31 2.42
CA ARG A 458 1.23 3.15 2.45
C ARG A 458 0.15 2.70 1.46
N ARG A 459 0.59 2.16 0.32
CA ARG A 459 -0.26 1.54 -0.72
C ARG A 459 -1.17 0.43 -0.20
N LEU A 460 -0.67 -0.40 0.71
CA LEU A 460 -1.35 -1.59 1.22
C LEU A 460 -1.63 -1.51 2.73
N GLN A 461 -1.37 -0.36 3.35
CA GLN A 461 -1.29 -0.22 4.81
C GLN A 461 -2.48 -0.82 5.55
N ILE A 462 -3.70 -0.38 5.23
CA ILE A 462 -4.93 -0.90 5.86
C ILE A 462 -5.03 -2.42 5.69
N LYS A 463 -4.81 -2.93 4.46
CA LYS A 463 -4.88 -4.36 4.11
C LYS A 463 -3.82 -5.20 4.84
N THR A 464 -2.59 -4.69 4.96
CA THR A 464 -1.47 -5.36 5.65
C THR A 464 -1.64 -5.35 7.17
N VAL A 465 -2.14 -4.26 7.78
CA VAL A 465 -2.45 -4.23 9.22
C VAL A 465 -3.63 -5.15 9.55
N VAL A 466 -4.67 -5.20 8.70
CA VAL A 466 -5.79 -6.15 8.79
C VAL A 466 -5.30 -7.60 8.74
N LEU A 467 -4.47 -7.96 7.75
CA LEU A 467 -3.90 -9.32 7.65
C LEU A 467 -3.06 -9.68 8.88
N GLY A 468 -2.28 -8.74 9.40
CA GLY A 468 -1.46 -8.97 10.59
C GLY A 468 -2.28 -9.17 11.87
N ARG A 469 -3.30 -8.34 12.10
CA ARG A 469 -4.18 -8.47 13.26
C ARG A 469 -5.04 -9.75 13.18
N ASN A 470 -5.48 -10.15 11.99
CA ASN A 470 -6.12 -11.46 11.80
C ASN A 470 -5.18 -12.63 12.20
N LEU A 471 -3.87 -12.55 11.93
CA LEU A 471 -2.94 -13.59 12.40
C LEU A 471 -2.75 -13.55 13.93
N TYR A 472 -2.73 -12.36 14.56
CA TYR A 472 -2.75 -12.26 16.03
C TYR A 472 -3.93 -13.02 16.64
N LEU A 473 -5.13 -12.89 16.05
CA LEU A 473 -6.35 -13.59 16.53
C LEU A 473 -6.33 -15.09 16.27
N ILE A 474 -5.84 -15.54 15.11
CA ILE A 474 -5.67 -16.98 14.85
C ILE A 474 -4.71 -17.61 15.87
N VAL A 475 -3.62 -16.93 16.21
CA VAL A 475 -2.69 -17.39 17.25
C VAL A 475 -3.30 -17.24 18.65
N ALA A 476 -4.12 -16.22 18.93
CA ALA A 476 -4.84 -16.08 20.20
C ALA A 476 -5.80 -17.26 20.45
N ILE A 477 -6.57 -17.68 19.45
CA ILE A 477 -7.46 -18.85 19.50
C ILE A 477 -6.64 -20.12 19.78
N ILE A 478 -5.52 -20.33 19.10
CA ILE A 478 -4.64 -21.49 19.33
C ILE A 478 -4.09 -21.48 20.76
N ASN A 479 -3.57 -20.33 21.23
CA ASN A 479 -3.09 -20.15 22.60
C ASN A 479 -4.19 -20.40 23.64
N GLY A 480 -5.41 -19.94 23.36
CA GLY A 480 -6.60 -20.11 24.22
C GLY A 480 -7.11 -21.54 24.31
N VAL A 481 -6.74 -22.42 23.38
CA VAL A 481 -6.97 -23.87 23.49
C VAL A 481 -5.77 -24.57 24.15
N PHE A 482 -4.54 -24.23 23.74
CA PHE A 482 -3.34 -24.94 24.19
C PHE A 482 -3.02 -24.68 25.67
N THR A 483 -3.12 -23.43 26.13
CA THR A 483 -2.70 -23.07 27.49
C THR A 483 -3.57 -23.71 28.59
N PRO A 484 -4.92 -23.73 28.50
CA PRO A 484 -5.74 -24.48 29.45
C PRO A 484 -5.40 -25.97 29.51
N TYR A 485 -5.16 -26.62 28.37
CA TYR A 485 -4.83 -28.05 28.32
C TYR A 485 -3.47 -28.35 28.98
N MET A 486 -2.48 -27.46 28.80
CA MET A 486 -1.18 -27.55 29.47
C MET A 486 -1.28 -27.34 30.99
N LEU A 487 -2.18 -26.48 31.48
CA LEU A 487 -2.26 -26.13 32.90
C LEU A 487 -3.22 -27.02 33.70
N ASN A 488 -4.31 -27.50 33.08
CA ASN A 488 -5.36 -28.23 33.81
C ASN A 488 -4.84 -29.60 34.32
N PRO A 489 -4.95 -29.89 35.64
CA PRO A 489 -4.54 -31.16 36.23
C PRO A 489 -5.24 -32.41 35.65
N GLY A 490 -6.48 -32.25 35.17
CA GLY A 490 -7.25 -33.32 34.51
C GLY A 490 -6.97 -33.49 33.01
N ALA A 491 -6.03 -32.71 32.44
CA ALA A 491 -5.66 -32.77 31.03
C ALA A 491 -4.18 -33.18 30.84
N TRP A 492 -3.28 -32.25 30.48
CA TRP A 492 -1.85 -32.57 30.31
C TRP A 492 -1.03 -32.32 31.58
N ASN A 493 -1.53 -31.50 32.53
CA ASN A 493 -0.90 -31.24 33.83
C ASN A 493 0.60 -30.89 33.78
N TRP A 494 1.01 -30.03 32.84
CA TRP A 494 2.40 -29.55 32.74
C TRP A 494 2.73 -28.47 33.77
N GLY A 495 1.74 -27.69 34.23
CA GLY A 495 1.96 -26.63 35.22
C GLY A 495 3.12 -25.69 34.83
N ASN A 496 4.10 -25.52 35.72
CA ASN A 496 5.32 -24.74 35.45
C ASN A 496 6.09 -25.19 34.19
N TYR A 497 6.09 -26.49 33.84
CA TYR A 497 6.80 -26.98 32.65
C TYR A 497 6.23 -26.45 31.34
N ALA A 498 4.98 -25.95 31.33
CA ALA A 498 4.42 -25.27 30.17
C ALA A 498 5.25 -24.02 29.77
N ALA A 499 5.92 -23.37 30.72
CA ALA A 499 6.81 -22.24 30.43
C ALA A 499 8.00 -22.63 29.53
N PHE A 500 8.47 -23.88 29.54
CA PHE A 500 9.50 -24.33 28.58
C PHE A 500 8.99 -24.41 27.14
N PHE A 501 7.72 -24.76 26.92
CA PHE A 501 7.11 -24.72 25.58
C PHE A 501 7.10 -23.28 25.04
N TRP A 502 6.68 -22.33 25.89
CA TRP A 502 6.66 -20.90 25.53
C TRP A 502 8.06 -20.28 25.43
N ALA A 503 9.05 -20.76 26.20
CA ALA A 503 10.45 -20.42 25.99
C ALA A 503 10.93 -20.92 24.61
N GLY A 504 10.57 -22.14 24.22
CA GLY A 504 10.86 -22.69 22.89
C GLY A 504 10.28 -21.85 21.74
N SER A 505 9.01 -21.46 21.83
CA SER A 505 8.39 -20.58 20.82
C SER A 505 9.01 -19.18 20.83
N CYS A 506 9.31 -18.61 22.00
CA CYS A 506 9.96 -17.31 22.13
C CYS A 506 11.39 -17.31 21.55
N PHE A 507 12.14 -18.41 21.71
CA PHE A 507 13.47 -18.57 21.09
C PHE A 507 13.41 -18.54 19.55
N LEU A 508 12.43 -19.22 18.95
CA LEU A 508 12.20 -19.14 17.49
C LEU A 508 11.81 -17.70 17.06
N CYS A 509 11.09 -16.97 17.91
CA CYS A 509 10.75 -15.57 17.69
C CYS A 509 12.00 -14.66 17.75
N ILE A 510 12.94 -14.89 18.68
CA ILE A 510 14.23 -14.16 18.73
C ILE A 510 15.01 -14.35 17.43
N ILE A 511 15.11 -15.59 16.93
CA ILE A 511 15.77 -15.90 15.64
C ILE A 511 15.09 -15.13 14.50
N TYR A 512 13.76 -15.15 14.43
CA TYR A 512 13.01 -14.39 13.41
C TYR A 512 13.28 -12.89 13.49
N VAL A 513 13.14 -12.28 14.67
CA VAL A 513 13.36 -10.84 14.91
C VAL A 513 14.79 -10.44 14.53
N PHE A 514 15.79 -11.24 14.90
CA PHE A 514 17.19 -10.95 14.60
C PHE A 514 17.46 -10.86 13.08
N PHE A 515 16.92 -11.78 12.28
CA PHE A 515 17.18 -11.84 10.84
C PHE A 515 16.21 -11.04 9.95
N ARG A 516 14.92 -10.94 10.32
CA ARG A 516 13.86 -10.39 9.45
C ARG A 516 13.38 -8.98 9.82
N LEU A 517 13.31 -8.63 11.11
CA LEU A 517 12.82 -7.32 11.54
C LEU A 517 13.87 -6.22 11.24
N PRO A 518 13.54 -5.17 10.47
CA PRO A 518 14.41 -4.02 10.26
C PRO A 518 14.16 -2.92 11.32
N GLU A 519 15.05 -1.94 11.38
CA GLU A 519 14.86 -0.75 12.23
C GLU A 519 14.25 0.41 11.40
N PRO A 520 13.05 0.90 11.75
CA PRO A 520 12.42 2.05 11.07
C PRO A 520 12.81 3.43 11.64
N ARG A 521 13.47 3.51 12.81
CA ARG A 521 13.78 4.78 13.49
C ARG A 521 14.43 5.81 12.55
N GLY A 522 13.83 7.00 12.48
CA GLY A 522 14.34 8.16 11.73
C GLY A 522 14.01 8.17 10.23
N ARG A 523 13.24 7.18 9.73
CA ARG A 523 12.90 7.05 8.31
C ARG A 523 11.50 7.55 7.99
N THR A 524 11.36 8.21 6.84
CA THR A 524 10.06 8.43 6.20
C THR A 524 9.53 7.14 5.55
N PHE A 525 8.22 7.08 5.27
CA PHE A 525 7.63 5.94 4.55
C PHE A 525 8.29 5.70 3.19
N ALA A 526 8.63 6.76 2.46
CA ALA A 526 9.27 6.66 1.14
C ALA A 526 10.71 6.13 1.20
N GLU A 527 11.49 6.48 2.24
CA GLU A 527 12.79 5.85 2.49
C GLU A 527 12.64 4.35 2.75
N LEU A 528 11.63 3.96 3.53
CA LEU A 528 11.34 2.55 3.81
C LEU A 528 10.88 1.82 2.54
N ASP A 529 10.04 2.45 1.70
CA ASP A 529 9.64 1.90 0.39
C ASP A 529 10.88 1.57 -0.47
N VAL A 530 11.79 2.54 -0.66
CA VAL A 530 13.04 2.34 -1.41
C VAL A 530 13.95 1.27 -0.77
N LEU A 531 14.10 1.26 0.56
CA LEU A 531 14.90 0.24 1.28
C LEU A 531 14.35 -1.19 1.08
N PHE A 532 13.03 -1.34 1.06
CA PHE A 532 12.36 -2.61 0.80
C PHE A 532 12.43 -3.02 -0.69
N GLU A 533 12.26 -2.08 -1.63
CA GLU A 533 12.37 -2.34 -3.08
C GLU A 533 13.78 -2.76 -3.49
N LYS A 534 14.81 -2.13 -2.94
CA LYS A 534 16.22 -2.56 -3.05
C LYS A 534 16.52 -3.89 -2.35
N LYS A 535 15.53 -4.51 -1.70
CA LYS A 535 15.61 -5.81 -0.99
C LYS A 535 16.71 -5.87 0.06
N ILE A 536 17.12 -4.74 0.63
CA ILE A 536 18.27 -4.64 1.55
C ILE A 536 18.04 -5.56 2.76
N SER A 537 19.11 -6.17 3.28
CA SER A 537 19.03 -7.01 4.49
C SER A 537 18.53 -6.19 5.67
N ALA A 538 17.59 -6.71 6.45
CA ALA A 538 16.95 -5.99 7.56
C ALA A 538 17.97 -5.37 8.55
N ARG A 539 19.10 -6.05 8.76
CA ARG A 539 20.21 -5.60 9.61
C ARG A 539 20.94 -4.35 9.09
N LYS A 540 20.82 -4.01 7.80
CA LYS A 540 21.48 -2.83 7.17
C LYS A 540 20.59 -1.60 7.05
N PHE A 541 19.29 -1.68 7.37
CA PHE A 541 18.33 -0.56 7.22
C PHE A 541 18.76 0.70 8.00
N ALA A 542 19.33 0.54 9.20
CA ALA A 542 19.87 1.66 9.98
C ALA A 542 21.08 2.32 9.28
N SER A 543 22.02 1.50 8.78
CA SER A 543 23.30 1.95 8.21
C SER A 543 23.25 2.45 6.77
N THR A 544 22.21 2.11 6.00
CA THR A 544 22.13 2.50 4.58
C THR A 544 21.51 3.88 4.44
N HIS A 545 22.29 4.86 3.99
CA HIS A 545 21.73 6.14 3.55
C HIS A 545 20.91 5.96 2.26
N VAL A 546 19.77 6.65 2.20
CA VAL A 546 18.84 6.71 1.08
C VAL A 546 18.32 8.14 1.03
N ASP A 547 18.55 8.85 -0.06
CA ASP A 547 17.89 10.13 -0.33
C ASP A 547 16.82 9.89 -1.40
N VAL A 548 15.56 9.87 -0.95
CA VAL A 548 14.37 9.63 -1.78
C VAL A 548 14.27 10.65 -2.92
N PHE A 549 14.71 11.88 -2.67
CA PHE A 549 14.63 13.00 -3.59
C PHE A 549 15.87 13.13 -4.48
N GLN A 550 16.98 12.46 -4.13
CA GLN A 550 17.96 12.07 -5.13
C GLN A 550 17.34 11.00 -6.03
N GLU A 551 16.94 9.82 -5.53
CA GLU A 551 16.59 8.71 -6.44
C GLU A 551 15.31 8.92 -7.28
N THR A 552 14.37 9.77 -6.86
CA THR A 552 13.24 10.19 -7.72
C THR A 552 13.59 11.27 -8.77
N VAL A 553 14.84 11.77 -8.78
CA VAL A 553 15.33 12.84 -9.67
C VAL A 553 16.68 12.51 -10.34
N GLU A 554 17.50 11.59 -9.80
CA GLU A 554 18.88 11.34 -10.24
C GLU A 554 19.03 10.18 -11.23
N GLU A 555 18.21 9.13 -11.18
CA GLU A 555 18.18 8.12 -12.25
C GLU A 555 17.46 8.60 -13.53
N THR A 556 16.99 9.87 -13.62
CA THR A 556 16.35 10.37 -14.87
C THR A 556 16.44 11.88 -15.15
N VAL A 557 16.75 12.76 -14.19
CA VAL A 557 16.66 14.24 -14.39
C VAL A 557 17.96 14.99 -14.10
N MET A 558 18.63 14.78 -12.96
CA MET A 558 19.86 15.53 -12.59
C MET A 558 21.03 15.27 -13.54
N HIS A 559 21.17 14.03 -14.03
CA HIS A 559 22.25 13.66 -14.97
C HIS A 559 22.18 14.43 -16.30
N ARG A 560 21.05 15.09 -16.59
CA ARG A 560 20.82 15.99 -17.74
C ARG A 560 21.13 17.47 -17.43
N TYR A 561 21.32 17.85 -16.17
CA TYR A 561 21.61 19.23 -15.76
C TYR A 561 23.10 19.54 -15.63
N GLU A 562 23.91 18.62 -15.13
CA GLU A 562 25.37 18.85 -14.97
C GLU A 562 26.06 19.06 -16.34
N GLN A 563 25.65 18.30 -17.37
CA GLN A 563 26.13 18.49 -18.76
C GLN A 563 25.76 19.86 -19.38
N ILE A 564 24.89 20.65 -18.75
CA ILE A 564 24.50 21.99 -19.20
C ILE A 564 25.20 23.09 -18.37
N GLY A 565 25.71 22.76 -17.17
CA GLY A 565 26.41 23.69 -16.30
C GLY A 565 27.79 24.09 -16.83
N GLU A 566 28.58 23.12 -17.27
CA GLU A 566 29.97 23.35 -17.71
C GLU A 566 30.08 24.14 -19.03
N THR A 567 29.01 24.21 -19.83
CA THR A 567 29.05 24.89 -21.15
C THR A 567 28.84 26.40 -21.12
N ARG A 568 28.75 27.03 -19.93
CA ARG A 568 28.34 28.45 -19.80
C ARG A 568 29.27 29.38 -19.01
N SER A 569 30.50 28.96 -18.72
CA SER A 569 31.56 29.87 -18.29
C SER A 569 32.79 29.72 -19.20
N GLU A 570 33.24 30.84 -19.78
CA GLU A 570 34.42 31.07 -20.63
C GLU A 570 34.23 31.22 -22.16
N LYS A 571 34.03 32.48 -22.53
CA LYS A 571 34.68 33.17 -23.66
C LYS A 571 35.18 34.51 -23.08
N PRO A 572 36.32 35.10 -23.52
CA PRO A 572 36.58 35.34 -24.96
C PRO A 572 38.06 35.36 -25.44
N ARG A 573 38.28 35.05 -26.73
CA ARG A 573 38.87 35.93 -27.78
C ARG A 573 39.28 35.12 -29.02
N ASP A 574 39.58 35.85 -30.09
CA ASP A 574 39.73 35.36 -31.46
C ASP A 574 41.21 35.28 -31.91
N SER A 575 41.56 34.32 -32.77
CA SER A 575 42.39 34.49 -33.99
C SER A 575 42.92 33.16 -34.57
N ASP A 576 42.86 33.06 -35.91
CA ASP A 576 43.74 32.33 -36.85
C ASP A 576 44.03 30.80 -36.73
N GLY A 577 44.56 30.19 -37.80
CA GLY A 577 45.56 29.12 -37.60
C GLY A 577 45.63 27.81 -38.39
N GLN A 578 44.91 27.59 -39.50
CA GLN A 578 45.34 26.72 -40.64
C GLN A 578 45.67 25.18 -40.50
N LEU A 579 45.60 24.49 -41.67
CA LEU A 579 46.38 23.32 -42.16
C LEU A 579 46.21 21.87 -41.60
N ASP A 580 45.60 21.04 -42.45
CA ASP A 580 46.19 19.87 -43.17
C ASP A 580 46.62 18.53 -42.50
N ASP A 581 45.81 17.49 -42.81
CA ASP A 581 46.15 16.36 -43.74
C ASP A 581 46.70 14.98 -43.24
N ASN A 582 46.27 13.94 -43.99
CA ASN A 582 46.85 12.62 -44.30
C ASN A 582 47.12 11.48 -43.27
N LYS A 583 46.49 10.31 -43.56
CA LYS A 583 47.03 8.90 -43.56
C LYS A 583 47.53 8.26 -42.23
N SER A 584 47.64 6.92 -42.07
CA SER A 584 46.95 5.73 -42.65
C SER A 584 47.46 4.40 -41.98
N ILE A 585 46.98 3.24 -42.47
CA ILE A 585 47.71 1.93 -42.60
C ILE A 585 47.67 0.84 -41.47
N ARG A 586 47.16 -0.36 -41.86
CA ARG A 586 47.41 -1.78 -41.41
C ARG A 586 46.90 -2.25 -40.02
N ARG A 587 46.32 -3.47 -39.81
CA ARG A 587 46.70 -4.92 -40.03
C ARG A 587 47.73 -5.42 -38.99
N THR A 588 47.72 -6.62 -38.35
CA THR A 588 46.95 -7.91 -38.38
C THR A 588 47.16 -8.63 -36.97
N SER A 589 46.93 -9.91 -36.57
CA SER A 589 46.46 -11.22 -37.12
C SER A 589 46.17 -12.29 -36.02
N THR A 590 45.23 -13.24 -36.25
CA THR A 590 45.16 -14.63 -35.68
C THR A 590 45.03 -14.85 -34.14
N ARG A 591 44.76 -16.04 -33.54
CA ARG A 591 44.88 -17.48 -33.96
C ARG A 591 43.89 -18.44 -33.19
N ASN A 592 43.83 -19.73 -33.56
CA ASN A 592 42.89 -20.78 -33.05
C ASN A 592 43.53 -21.77 -32.02
N ILE A 593 42.69 -22.64 -31.38
CA ILE A 593 42.89 -24.07 -30.96
C ILE A 593 41.82 -24.50 -29.90
N GLU A 594 41.25 -25.73 -29.80
CA GLU A 594 40.81 -26.71 -30.82
C GLU A 594 39.68 -27.68 -30.30
N ASN A 595 39.78 -29.03 -30.31
CA ASN A 595 38.67 -30.03 -30.09
C ASN A 595 39.24 -31.48 -29.79
N PRO A 596 38.53 -32.66 -29.77
CA PRO A 596 37.12 -33.11 -29.52
C PRO A 596 36.96 -34.49 -28.72
N THR A 597 35.79 -35.20 -28.86
CA THR A 597 35.51 -36.70 -28.74
C THR A 597 35.42 -37.43 -27.36
N ALA A 598 34.65 -38.53 -27.11
CA ALA A 598 33.53 -39.27 -27.79
C ALA A 598 32.82 -40.39 -26.93
N THR A 599 31.73 -41.02 -27.46
CA THR A 599 31.19 -42.43 -27.25
C THR A 599 30.59 -42.92 -25.88
N THR A 600 29.60 -43.84 -25.71
CA THR A 600 28.43 -44.39 -26.50
C THR A 600 27.44 -45.25 -25.65
N LYS A 601 26.18 -45.47 -26.12
CA LYS A 601 25.21 -46.59 -25.83
C LYS A 601 24.58 -46.68 -24.39
N THR A 602 23.39 -47.26 -24.09
CA THR A 602 22.33 -47.98 -24.87
C THR A 602 20.88 -47.79 -24.30
N ALA A 603 19.89 -48.33 -25.03
CA ALA A 603 18.41 -48.43 -24.84
C ALA A 603 17.83 -48.93 -23.47
N ALA A 604 16.51 -48.94 -23.20
CA ALA A 604 15.34 -48.10 -23.62
C ALA A 604 14.02 -48.60 -22.95
N THR A 605 13.12 -47.69 -22.52
CA THR A 605 11.69 -47.99 -22.25
C THR A 605 10.80 -46.77 -22.55
N VAL A 606 9.57 -46.96 -23.02
CA VAL A 606 8.67 -45.88 -23.48
C VAL A 606 7.55 -45.58 -22.47
N LYS A 607 7.34 -44.29 -22.16
CA LYS A 607 6.00 -43.73 -21.89
C LYS A 607 5.95 -42.23 -22.18
N THR A 608 4.82 -41.81 -22.76
CA THR A 608 4.51 -40.51 -23.36
C THR A 608 4.82 -39.30 -22.47
N SER A 609 5.64 -38.37 -22.97
CA SER A 609 5.86 -37.05 -22.39
C SER A 609 5.44 -35.93 -23.36
N LYS A 610 5.15 -34.74 -22.82
CA LYS A 610 4.57 -33.61 -23.57
C LYS A 610 5.54 -33.08 -24.63
N ARG A 611 5.02 -32.75 -25.82
CA ARG A 611 5.79 -32.32 -26.99
C ARG A 611 6.46 -30.96 -26.75
N GLN A 612 7.65 -30.98 -26.17
CA GLN A 612 8.45 -29.80 -25.83
C GLN A 612 9.00 -29.17 -27.13
N VAL A 613 8.31 -28.13 -27.63
CA VAL A 613 8.70 -27.45 -28.87
C VAL A 613 10.01 -26.70 -28.64
N TYR A 614 11.09 -27.21 -29.22
CA TYR A 614 12.36 -26.51 -29.36
C TYR A 614 12.16 -25.28 -30.26
N ILE A 615 11.90 -24.12 -29.66
CA ILE A 615 12.00 -22.84 -30.37
C ILE A 615 13.49 -22.55 -30.53
N ALA A 616 13.96 -22.57 -31.78
CA ALA A 616 15.34 -22.24 -32.13
C ALA A 616 15.72 -20.85 -31.58
N ARG A 617 17.00 -20.68 -31.25
CA ARG A 617 17.53 -19.51 -30.53
C ARG A 617 17.65 -18.27 -31.43
N TYR A 618 16.50 -17.77 -31.93
CA TYR A 618 16.41 -16.54 -32.71
C TYR A 618 17.02 -15.38 -31.92
N VAL A 619 17.89 -14.61 -32.60
CA VAL A 619 18.57 -13.45 -32.01
C VAL A 619 17.53 -12.44 -31.55
N ALA A 620 17.55 -12.11 -30.26
CA ALA A 620 16.59 -11.25 -29.61
C ALA A 620 16.76 -9.77 -30.03
N THR A 621 16.30 -9.44 -31.23
CA THR A 621 16.19 -8.04 -31.70
C THR A 621 15.20 -7.30 -30.81
N LEU A 622 15.69 -6.21 -30.18
CA LEU A 622 15.01 -5.52 -29.09
C LEU A 622 13.72 -4.86 -29.56
N SER A 623 12.65 -4.99 -28.76
CA SER A 623 11.48 -4.11 -28.89
C SER A 623 11.80 -2.76 -28.24
N ALA A 624 12.42 -1.87 -29.03
CA ALA A 624 12.47 -0.42 -28.85
C ALA A 624 12.82 0.14 -27.44
N SER A 625 13.82 -0.41 -26.75
CA SER A 625 14.42 0.27 -25.58
C SER A 625 15.48 1.32 -25.96
N ARG A 626 15.88 1.40 -27.23
CA ARG A 626 16.87 2.35 -27.73
C ARG A 626 16.58 2.85 -29.15
N THR A 627 16.73 4.15 -29.41
CA THR A 627 16.63 4.80 -30.71
C THR A 627 17.93 4.61 -31.52
N PRO A 628 17.86 4.13 -32.77
CA PRO A 628 19.06 3.92 -33.58
C PRO A 628 19.67 5.26 -34.07
N PRO A 629 20.91 5.23 -34.60
CA PRO A 629 21.50 6.37 -35.30
C PRO A 629 20.62 6.88 -36.46
N ILE A 630 20.74 8.16 -36.83
CA ILE A 630 19.99 8.71 -37.97
C ILE A 630 20.41 8.14 -39.33
N HIS A 631 21.58 7.49 -39.42
CA HIS A 631 22.02 6.77 -40.62
C HIS A 631 21.50 5.32 -40.70
N ALA A 632 20.74 4.84 -39.70
CA ALA A 632 20.16 3.50 -39.74
C ALA A 632 18.97 3.42 -40.72
N PRO A 633 18.79 2.30 -41.45
CA PRO A 633 17.73 2.18 -42.45
C PRO A 633 16.32 2.08 -41.84
N ARG A 634 16.18 1.44 -40.67
CA ARG A 634 14.91 1.26 -39.94
C ARG A 634 15.07 1.63 -38.46
N PHE A 635 13.95 1.88 -37.79
CA PHE A 635 13.89 2.08 -36.34
C PHE A 635 13.84 0.75 -35.56
N HIS A 636 13.36 -0.32 -36.21
CA HIS A 636 13.00 -1.62 -35.66
C HIS A 636 11.68 -1.65 -34.87
N LEU A 637 10.68 -0.84 -35.28
CA LEU A 637 9.29 -1.09 -34.89
C LEU A 637 8.72 -2.25 -35.72
N ILE A 638 7.87 -3.10 -35.10
CA ILE A 638 7.21 -4.19 -35.84
C ILE A 638 6.31 -3.63 -36.95
N GLN A 639 5.77 -2.43 -36.77
CA GLN A 639 5.00 -1.68 -37.77
C GLN A 639 5.77 -1.48 -39.08
N GLU A 640 7.09 -1.23 -39.06
CA GLU A 640 7.90 -1.06 -40.28
C GLU A 640 8.02 -2.37 -41.09
N ASP A 641 7.97 -3.52 -40.42
CA ASP A 641 8.07 -4.84 -41.06
C ASP A 641 6.73 -5.32 -41.65
N VAL A 642 5.60 -4.74 -41.23
CA VAL A 642 4.24 -5.11 -41.69
C VAL A 642 3.48 -3.94 -42.35
N ALA A 643 4.14 -2.81 -42.58
CA ALA A 643 3.54 -1.56 -43.07
C ALA A 643 2.74 -1.73 -44.37
N PHE A 644 3.10 -2.66 -45.24
CA PHE A 644 2.39 -2.91 -46.51
C PHE A 644 1.12 -3.76 -46.38
N ASN A 645 0.81 -4.33 -45.21
CA ASN A 645 -0.36 -5.17 -44.98
C ASN A 645 -1.18 -4.64 -43.79
N LEU A 646 -2.29 -3.95 -44.08
CA LEU A 646 -3.15 -3.31 -43.07
C LEU A 646 -3.71 -4.30 -42.02
N TYR A 647 -3.98 -5.54 -42.42
CA TYR A 647 -4.50 -6.57 -41.52
C TYR A 647 -3.43 -7.01 -40.52
N GLU A 648 -2.21 -7.27 -40.98
CA GLU A 648 -1.07 -7.57 -40.11
C GLU A 648 -0.68 -6.38 -39.22
N LEU A 649 -0.70 -5.15 -39.76
CA LEU A 649 -0.43 -3.92 -39.02
C LEU A 649 -1.42 -3.70 -37.87
N LEU A 650 -2.72 -3.88 -38.13
CA LEU A 650 -3.74 -3.70 -37.10
C LEU A 650 -3.82 -4.88 -36.12
N MET A 651 -3.49 -6.11 -36.55
CA MET A 651 -3.28 -7.25 -35.65
C MET A 651 -2.11 -6.97 -34.69
N ALA A 652 -0.97 -6.48 -35.20
CA ALA A 652 0.20 -6.10 -34.40
C ALA A 652 -0.14 -4.95 -33.43
N ALA A 653 -0.78 -3.88 -33.91
CA ALA A 653 -1.18 -2.76 -33.04
C ALA A 653 -2.15 -3.18 -31.93
N THR A 654 -3.04 -4.13 -32.20
CA THR A 654 -3.98 -4.70 -31.21
C THR A 654 -3.27 -5.57 -30.17
N LEU A 655 -2.21 -6.30 -30.54
CA LEU A 655 -1.38 -7.07 -29.61
C LEU A 655 -0.50 -6.17 -28.73
N TRP A 656 0.26 -5.24 -29.32
CA TRP A 656 1.23 -4.40 -28.60
C TRP A 656 0.59 -3.40 -27.64
N ASN A 657 -0.70 -3.07 -27.83
CA ASN A 657 -1.46 -2.24 -26.89
C ASN A 657 -1.33 -2.78 -25.44
N ARG A 658 -0.60 -2.04 -24.61
CA ARG A 658 -0.24 -2.37 -23.21
C ARG A 658 0.40 -3.75 -23.00
N THR A 659 1.07 -4.31 -24.01
CA THR A 659 1.73 -5.64 -23.93
C THR A 659 3.18 -5.53 -24.36
N LYS A 660 4.13 -6.07 -23.57
CA LYS A 660 5.56 -5.97 -23.91
C LYS A 660 5.87 -6.72 -25.21
N GLY A 661 6.57 -6.07 -26.14
CA GLY A 661 6.87 -6.65 -27.46
C GLY A 661 7.63 -7.98 -27.43
N SER A 662 8.44 -8.23 -26.38
CA SER A 662 9.09 -9.53 -26.16
C SER A 662 8.11 -10.68 -25.89
N GLN A 663 6.91 -10.40 -25.38
CA GLN A 663 5.82 -11.35 -25.19
C GLN A 663 4.86 -11.36 -26.38
N ALA A 664 4.57 -10.19 -26.97
CA ALA A 664 3.66 -10.07 -28.10
C ALA A 664 4.22 -10.68 -29.40
N ARG A 665 5.52 -10.54 -29.69
CA ARG A 665 6.12 -10.93 -30.97
C ARG A 665 6.08 -12.43 -31.28
N PRO A 666 6.34 -13.37 -30.35
CA PRO A 666 6.14 -14.80 -30.59
C PRO A 666 4.68 -15.14 -30.93
N ILE A 667 3.73 -14.51 -30.24
CA ILE A 667 2.29 -14.76 -30.43
C ILE A 667 1.80 -14.15 -31.75
N PHE A 668 2.30 -12.97 -32.13
CA PHE A 668 2.03 -12.38 -33.44
C PHE A 668 2.52 -13.27 -34.59
N MET A 669 3.74 -13.80 -34.50
CA MET A 669 4.28 -14.69 -35.54
C MET A 669 3.50 -16.02 -35.64
N ALA A 670 2.96 -16.51 -34.52
CA ALA A 670 2.08 -17.68 -34.51
C ALA A 670 0.70 -17.36 -35.12
N LEU A 671 0.07 -16.24 -34.73
CA LEU A 671 -1.19 -15.75 -35.33
C LEU A 671 -1.06 -15.55 -36.84
N ARG A 672 -0.01 -14.86 -37.30
CA ARG A 672 0.29 -14.64 -38.72
C ARG A 672 0.42 -15.95 -39.50
N ARG A 673 1.02 -16.99 -38.89
CA ARG A 673 1.19 -18.31 -39.50
C ARG A 673 -0.10 -19.15 -39.51
N GLN A 674 -0.94 -19.01 -38.49
CA GLN A 674 -2.14 -19.83 -38.31
C GLN A 674 -3.40 -19.21 -38.95
N TYR A 675 -3.46 -17.88 -39.04
CA TYR A 675 -4.61 -17.11 -39.54
C TYR A 675 -4.17 -15.97 -40.50
N PRO A 676 -3.66 -16.32 -41.70
CA PRO A 676 -3.00 -15.36 -42.60
C PRO A 676 -3.94 -14.35 -43.28
N SER A 677 -5.26 -14.54 -43.23
CA SER A 677 -6.26 -13.56 -43.71
C SER A 677 -7.38 -13.33 -42.67
N PRO A 678 -8.15 -12.24 -42.79
CA PRO A 678 -9.30 -11.97 -41.92
C PRO A 678 -10.31 -13.12 -41.86
N GLU A 679 -10.53 -13.83 -42.97
CA GLU A 679 -11.47 -14.95 -43.05
C GLU A 679 -11.01 -16.14 -42.21
N HIS A 680 -9.71 -16.46 -42.22
CA HIS A 680 -9.15 -17.51 -41.38
C HIS A 680 -9.33 -17.19 -39.89
N LEU A 681 -9.12 -15.93 -39.49
CA LEU A 681 -9.29 -15.51 -38.09
C LEU A 681 -10.75 -15.38 -37.68
N GLY A 682 -11.63 -14.90 -38.57
CA GLY A 682 -13.05 -14.73 -38.29
C GLY A 682 -13.82 -16.05 -38.12
N ASN A 683 -13.34 -17.12 -38.76
CA ASN A 683 -13.85 -18.48 -38.66
C ASN A 683 -13.12 -19.35 -37.61
N ALA A 684 -12.19 -18.78 -36.83
CA ALA A 684 -11.44 -19.50 -35.81
C ALA A 684 -12.30 -19.85 -34.58
N ALA A 685 -12.03 -21.00 -33.94
CA ALA A 685 -12.65 -21.33 -32.66
C ALA A 685 -12.11 -20.42 -31.53
N GLU A 686 -13.00 -19.91 -30.67
CA GLU A 686 -12.58 -19.08 -29.52
C GLU A 686 -11.60 -19.85 -28.61
N ALA A 687 -11.74 -21.18 -28.48
CA ALA A 687 -10.86 -22.03 -27.68
C ALA A 687 -9.41 -22.01 -28.18
N ASP A 688 -9.16 -22.31 -29.46
CA ASP A 688 -7.82 -22.34 -30.05
C ASP A 688 -7.12 -20.99 -29.92
N LEU A 689 -7.86 -19.92 -30.21
CA LEU A 689 -7.37 -18.55 -30.13
C LEU A 689 -7.12 -18.12 -28.67
N THR A 690 -7.95 -18.55 -27.73
CA THR A 690 -7.74 -18.37 -26.29
C THR A 690 -6.47 -19.08 -25.81
N ASP A 691 -6.22 -20.30 -26.27
CA ASP A 691 -5.05 -21.08 -25.90
C ASP A 691 -3.75 -20.49 -26.48
N LEU A 692 -3.81 -19.99 -27.71
CA LEU A 692 -2.72 -19.24 -28.34
C LEU A 692 -2.41 -17.93 -27.60
N LEU A 693 -3.45 -17.21 -27.13
CA LEU A 693 -3.33 -15.94 -26.41
C LEU A 693 -3.06 -16.10 -24.90
N ARG A 694 -3.13 -17.32 -24.36
CA ARG A 694 -2.96 -17.65 -22.92
C ARG A 694 -1.70 -17.02 -22.29
N PRO A 695 -0.52 -16.95 -22.95
CA PRO A 695 0.67 -16.33 -22.36
C PRO A 695 0.61 -14.81 -22.17
N LEU A 696 -0.38 -14.11 -22.75
CA LEU A 696 -0.51 -12.65 -22.71
C LEU A 696 -1.49 -12.15 -21.63
N GLY A 697 -2.21 -13.06 -20.97
CA GLY A 697 -3.27 -12.75 -20.01
C GLY A 697 -4.51 -12.11 -20.64
N LEU A 698 -5.64 -12.16 -19.92
CA LEU A 698 -6.97 -11.74 -20.40
C LEU A 698 -7.38 -12.45 -21.70
N GLN A 699 -6.97 -13.72 -21.84
CA GLN A 699 -6.97 -14.46 -23.11
C GLN A 699 -8.34 -14.55 -23.78
N HIS A 700 -9.43 -14.84 -23.04
CA HIS A 700 -10.80 -14.84 -23.60
C HIS A 700 -11.22 -13.44 -24.11
N THR A 701 -10.89 -12.38 -23.36
CA THR A 701 -11.19 -11.00 -23.76
C THR A 701 -10.39 -10.57 -24.99
N ARG A 702 -9.14 -11.04 -25.12
CA ARG A 702 -8.33 -10.82 -26.33
C ARG A 702 -8.87 -11.64 -27.51
N ALA A 703 -9.19 -12.92 -27.32
CA ALA A 703 -9.72 -13.81 -28.36
C ALA A 703 -11.02 -13.26 -28.95
N ARG A 704 -12.00 -12.89 -28.13
CA ARG A 704 -13.26 -12.26 -28.57
C ARG A 704 -13.05 -10.96 -29.33
N ARG A 705 -12.05 -10.15 -28.95
CA ARG A 705 -11.70 -8.93 -29.69
C ARG A 705 -11.09 -9.23 -31.06
N PHE A 706 -10.24 -10.24 -31.18
CA PHE A 706 -9.68 -10.66 -32.46
C PHE A 706 -10.72 -11.31 -33.38
N LEU A 707 -11.63 -12.12 -32.84
CA LEU A 707 -12.78 -12.65 -33.59
C LEU A 707 -13.68 -11.53 -34.09
N ALA A 708 -14.12 -10.61 -33.21
CA ALA A 708 -14.96 -9.48 -33.61
C ALA A 708 -14.27 -8.56 -34.63
N PHE A 709 -12.99 -8.26 -34.43
CA PHE A 709 -12.17 -7.51 -35.40
C PHE A 709 -12.17 -8.15 -36.79
N ALA A 710 -11.92 -9.46 -36.86
CA ALA A 710 -11.88 -10.21 -38.11
C ALA A 710 -13.25 -10.35 -38.77
N GLN A 711 -14.31 -10.60 -37.99
CA GLN A 711 -15.68 -10.72 -38.47
C GLN A 711 -16.22 -9.38 -39.01
N THR A 712 -15.99 -8.26 -38.30
CA THR A 712 -16.33 -6.92 -38.82
C THR A 712 -15.50 -6.57 -40.06
N TRP A 713 -14.24 -7.02 -40.16
CA TRP A 713 -13.44 -6.83 -41.37
C TRP A 713 -14.04 -7.55 -42.58
N VAL A 714 -14.43 -8.82 -42.44
CA VAL A 714 -15.06 -9.58 -43.53
C VAL A 714 -16.41 -8.98 -43.93
N GLN A 715 -17.21 -8.52 -42.96
CA GLN A 715 -18.50 -7.86 -43.21
C GLN A 715 -18.39 -6.45 -43.79
N THR A 716 -17.34 -5.71 -43.46
CA THR A 716 -17.12 -4.32 -43.87
C THR A 716 -15.62 -4.02 -43.91
N PRO A 717 -14.92 -4.38 -45.00
CA PRO A 717 -13.50 -4.12 -45.12
C PRO A 717 -13.21 -2.61 -45.17
N PRO A 718 -12.09 -2.14 -44.60
CA PRO A 718 -11.66 -0.75 -44.74
C PRO A 718 -11.45 -0.37 -46.23
N THR A 719 -12.02 0.75 -46.66
CA THR A 719 -11.82 1.30 -48.01
C THR A 719 -11.57 2.80 -47.96
N LYS A 720 -10.74 3.32 -48.88
CA LYS A 720 -10.30 4.72 -48.84
C LYS A 720 -11.44 5.75 -48.95
N ASN A 721 -12.56 5.37 -49.56
CA ASN A 721 -13.75 6.21 -49.76
C ASN A 721 -14.72 6.23 -48.55
N ARG A 722 -14.46 5.48 -47.47
CA ARG A 722 -15.40 5.33 -46.33
C ARG A 722 -14.71 5.60 -45.01
N ARG A 723 -14.97 6.77 -44.41
CA ARG A 723 -14.42 7.17 -43.10
C ARG A 723 -15.48 7.09 -42.00
N TYR A 724 -15.09 6.56 -40.84
CA TYR A 724 -15.97 6.31 -39.70
C TYR A 724 -15.58 7.17 -38.49
N ARG A 725 -16.59 7.55 -37.71
CA ARG A 725 -16.45 8.42 -36.54
C ARG A 725 -15.54 7.86 -35.46
N ARG A 726 -14.66 8.69 -34.87
CA ARG A 726 -14.02 8.38 -33.59
C ARG A 726 -14.10 9.54 -32.59
N LEU A 727 -14.80 9.30 -31.47
CA LEU A 727 -14.91 10.27 -30.38
C LEU A 727 -13.55 10.54 -29.72
N ASN A 728 -13.24 11.83 -29.54
CA ASN A 728 -12.04 12.35 -28.89
C ASN A 728 -10.70 11.90 -29.52
N TYR A 729 -10.68 11.67 -30.85
CA TYR A 729 -9.46 11.44 -31.61
C TYR A 729 -9.55 12.18 -32.96
N PRO A 730 -8.54 12.95 -33.38
CA PRO A 730 -7.18 13.04 -32.82
C PRO A 730 -7.09 13.99 -31.61
N ARG A 731 -8.10 14.83 -31.37
CA ARG A 731 -8.16 15.77 -30.24
C ARG A 731 -9.39 15.54 -29.38
N THR A 732 -9.36 15.98 -28.12
CA THR A 732 -10.54 16.01 -27.25
C THR A 732 -11.65 16.82 -27.91
N GLY A 733 -12.85 16.25 -28.06
CA GLY A 733 -13.96 16.88 -28.77
C GLY A 733 -14.14 16.45 -30.24
N SER A 734 -13.09 15.97 -30.93
CA SER A 734 -13.20 15.48 -32.31
C SER A 734 -14.24 14.37 -32.46
N GLY A 735 -14.97 14.36 -33.59
CA GLY A 735 -15.94 13.32 -33.93
C GLY A 735 -17.24 13.35 -33.10
N ARG A 736 -17.57 14.47 -32.44
CA ARG A 736 -18.89 14.70 -31.81
C ARG A 736 -19.95 15.20 -32.80
N ASP A 737 -19.46 15.79 -33.88
CA ASP A 737 -20.08 16.41 -35.06
C ASP A 737 -20.49 15.41 -36.16
N VAL A 738 -20.37 14.11 -35.87
CA VAL A 738 -20.71 13.00 -36.77
C VAL A 738 -21.65 12.06 -36.01
N ALA A 739 -22.67 11.50 -36.66
CA ALA A 739 -23.59 10.55 -36.03
C ALA A 739 -22.98 9.14 -35.91
N PRO A 740 -23.51 8.25 -35.03
CA PRO A 740 -22.93 6.92 -34.81
C PRO A 740 -22.97 5.99 -36.04
N THR A 741 -23.94 6.19 -36.91
CA THR A 741 -24.22 5.40 -38.13
C THR A 741 -23.79 6.12 -39.42
N GLU A 742 -23.29 7.34 -39.32
CA GLU A 742 -22.87 8.16 -40.45
C GLU A 742 -21.49 7.72 -40.95
N VAL A 743 -21.34 7.62 -42.28
CA VAL A 743 -20.09 7.26 -42.95
C VAL A 743 -19.74 8.39 -43.90
N LEU A 744 -18.56 8.98 -43.71
CA LEU A 744 -18.12 10.13 -44.50
C LEU A 744 -17.41 9.67 -45.78
N GLY A 745 -17.68 10.39 -46.88
CA GLY A 745 -16.90 10.29 -48.12
C GLY A 745 -15.49 10.86 -47.95
N ASP A 746 -14.73 11.03 -49.02
CA ASP A 746 -13.36 11.56 -48.90
C ASP A 746 -13.31 13.10 -48.83
N ASP A 747 -14.29 13.78 -49.43
CA ASP A 747 -14.35 15.25 -49.54
C ASP A 747 -14.82 15.97 -48.25
N ASP A 748 -15.30 15.23 -47.24
CA ASP A 748 -15.85 15.80 -46.00
C ASP A 748 -14.74 16.33 -45.06
N PRO A 749 -14.80 17.58 -44.57
CA PRO A 749 -13.75 18.16 -43.73
C PRO A 749 -13.70 17.63 -42.28
N ARG A 750 -14.65 16.79 -41.84
CA ARG A 750 -14.77 16.33 -40.43
C ARG A 750 -13.78 15.21 -40.04
N ASP A 751 -13.48 15.13 -38.74
CA ASP A 751 -12.54 14.18 -38.13
C ASP A 751 -13.10 12.72 -38.12
N ALA A 752 -12.85 11.96 -39.20
CA ALA A 752 -13.24 10.55 -39.34
C ALA A 752 -12.15 9.71 -40.02
N TRP A 753 -12.18 8.38 -39.80
CA TRP A 753 -11.06 7.46 -40.11
C TRP A 753 -11.51 6.14 -40.73
N GLU A 754 -10.74 5.67 -41.72
CA GLU A 754 -11.05 4.54 -42.62
C GLU A 754 -11.18 3.18 -41.90
N ILE A 755 -10.67 3.08 -40.66
CA ILE A 755 -10.61 1.85 -39.86
C ILE A 755 -11.37 1.95 -38.53
N ALA A 756 -11.98 3.09 -38.20
CA ALA A 756 -12.48 3.35 -36.84
C ALA A 756 -13.74 2.55 -36.45
N HIS A 757 -14.40 1.89 -37.41
CA HIS A 757 -15.47 0.93 -37.18
C HIS A 757 -14.97 -0.43 -36.67
N LEU A 758 -13.71 -0.79 -36.92
CA LEU A 758 -13.17 -2.10 -36.55
C LEU A 758 -13.03 -2.23 -35.02
N PRO A 759 -13.59 -3.29 -34.40
CA PRO A 759 -13.43 -3.58 -32.98
C PRO A 759 -11.96 -3.61 -32.54
N GLY A 760 -11.69 -3.07 -31.35
CA GLY A 760 -10.34 -3.05 -30.78
C GLY A 760 -9.43 -1.91 -31.26
N THR A 761 -9.78 -1.18 -32.32
CA THR A 761 -9.03 0.02 -32.72
C THR A 761 -9.04 1.06 -31.59
N GLY A 762 -7.85 1.41 -31.10
CA GLY A 762 -7.61 2.49 -30.15
C GLY A 762 -6.76 3.59 -30.78
N PRO A 763 -6.48 4.70 -30.07
CA PRO A 763 -5.60 5.76 -30.55
C PRO A 763 -4.26 5.22 -31.11
N TYR A 764 -3.62 4.27 -30.41
CA TYR A 764 -2.38 3.62 -30.89
C TYR A 764 -2.51 2.90 -32.24
N ALA A 765 -3.68 2.32 -32.54
CA ALA A 765 -3.92 1.65 -33.82
C ALA A 765 -4.23 2.65 -34.94
N LEU A 766 -4.92 3.74 -34.62
CA LEU A 766 -5.17 4.86 -35.54
C LEU A 766 -3.86 5.62 -35.84
N ASP A 767 -3.05 5.91 -34.82
CA ASP A 767 -1.71 6.49 -34.97
C ASP A 767 -0.82 5.57 -35.83
N SER A 768 -0.77 4.26 -35.53
CA SER A 768 0.01 3.29 -36.33
C SER A 768 -0.46 3.25 -37.79
N PHE A 769 -1.78 3.26 -38.04
CA PHE A 769 -2.32 3.29 -39.40
C PHE A 769 -1.95 4.57 -40.15
N ARG A 770 -2.11 5.74 -39.51
CA ARG A 770 -1.76 7.05 -40.08
C ARG A 770 -0.26 7.18 -40.38
N ILE A 771 0.60 6.66 -39.50
CA ILE A 771 2.07 6.72 -39.67
C ILE A 771 2.58 5.74 -40.73
N PHE A 772 1.99 4.53 -40.85
CA PHE A 772 2.60 3.42 -41.60
C PHE A 772 1.81 2.90 -42.81
N HIS A 773 0.54 3.28 -43.04
CA HIS A 773 -0.24 2.71 -44.15
C HIS A 773 -1.26 3.65 -44.82
N ARG A 774 -1.70 4.75 -44.18
CA ARG A 774 -2.80 5.58 -44.70
C ARG A 774 -2.55 6.16 -46.09
N ASP A 775 -1.33 6.63 -46.36
CA ASP A 775 -0.97 7.20 -47.67
C ASP A 775 -0.93 6.14 -48.78
N VAL A 776 -0.41 4.94 -48.47
CA VAL A 776 -0.38 3.77 -49.36
C VAL A 776 -1.81 3.29 -49.66
N MET A 777 -2.68 3.21 -48.65
CA MET A 777 -4.09 2.83 -48.79
C MET A 777 -4.89 3.81 -49.67
N ARG A 778 -4.51 5.09 -49.66
CA ARG A 778 -5.12 6.14 -50.49
C ARG A 778 -4.55 6.15 -51.92
N GLY A 779 -3.33 5.67 -52.10
CA GLY A 779 -2.55 5.73 -53.35
C GLY A 779 -1.85 7.07 -53.55
N LEU A 780 -1.45 7.74 -52.46
CA LEU A 780 -0.77 9.05 -52.48
C LEU A 780 0.76 8.94 -52.49
N ALA A 781 1.30 7.79 -52.06
CA ALA A 781 2.72 7.44 -52.07
C ALA A 781 2.88 5.91 -52.17
N GLU A 782 4.04 5.46 -52.62
CA GLU A 782 4.43 4.04 -52.72
C GLU A 782 4.76 3.45 -51.35
N ASP A 783 5.24 4.28 -50.42
CA ASP A 783 5.54 3.93 -49.04
C ASP A 783 4.97 4.96 -48.05
N TRP A 784 5.16 4.70 -46.76
CA TRP A 784 4.73 5.60 -45.69
C TRP A 784 5.74 6.72 -45.37
N VAL A 785 6.89 6.75 -46.04
CA VAL A 785 7.92 7.79 -45.85
C VAL A 785 7.64 8.98 -46.77
N GLY A 786 7.07 8.73 -47.95
CA GLY A 786 6.66 9.71 -48.97
C GLY A 786 7.15 9.40 -50.38
N THR A 787 7.74 8.23 -50.63
CA THR A 787 8.31 7.86 -51.94
C THR A 787 7.22 7.81 -53.01
N GLY A 788 7.52 8.35 -54.21
CA GLY A 788 6.56 8.44 -55.32
C GLY A 788 5.47 9.51 -55.17
N GLY A 789 5.46 10.27 -54.06
CA GLY A 789 4.49 11.34 -53.81
C GLY A 789 4.56 12.50 -54.82
N GLY A 790 3.41 13.08 -55.15
CA GLY A 790 3.29 14.19 -56.10
C GLY A 790 3.95 15.49 -55.64
N HIS A 791 4.15 16.42 -56.58
CA HIS A 791 4.86 17.67 -56.31
C HIS A 791 4.11 18.54 -55.27
N GLY A 792 4.68 18.71 -54.07
CA GLY A 792 4.04 19.40 -52.94
C GLY A 792 3.28 18.49 -51.96
N PHE A 793 3.32 17.16 -52.14
CA PHE A 793 2.79 16.19 -51.18
C PHE A 793 3.54 16.25 -49.84
N GLU A 794 2.79 16.19 -48.73
CA GLU A 794 3.33 16.03 -47.37
C GLU A 794 2.79 14.73 -46.76
N PRO A 795 3.65 13.74 -46.46
CA PRO A 795 3.27 12.46 -45.87
C PRO A 795 2.53 12.61 -44.53
N GLU A 796 1.52 11.77 -44.30
CA GLU A 796 0.62 11.84 -43.14
C GLU A 796 1.37 11.72 -41.81
N TRP A 797 2.49 10.97 -41.74
CA TRP A 797 3.29 10.85 -40.51
C TRP A 797 3.75 12.20 -39.95
N LYS A 798 3.93 13.22 -40.80
CA LYS A 798 4.30 14.59 -40.42
C LYS A 798 3.19 15.33 -39.66
N ARG A 799 1.96 14.79 -39.70
CA ARG A 799 0.71 15.33 -39.15
C ARG A 799 0.14 14.48 -38.00
N VAL A 800 0.87 13.47 -37.53
CA VAL A 800 0.47 12.64 -36.38
C VAL A 800 1.17 13.14 -35.12
N MET A 801 0.37 13.37 -34.06
CA MET A 801 0.83 13.65 -32.70
C MET A 801 0.53 12.43 -31.83
N PRO A 802 1.28 11.32 -31.96
CA PRO A 802 0.94 10.06 -31.31
C PRO A 802 1.10 10.18 -29.80
N GLN A 803 0.24 9.49 -29.05
CA GLN A 803 0.34 9.50 -27.58
C GLN A 803 1.27 8.41 -27.03
N ASP A 804 1.58 7.37 -27.82
CA ASP A 804 2.49 6.31 -27.41
C ASP A 804 3.97 6.71 -27.50
N LYS A 805 4.76 6.23 -26.53
CA LYS A 805 6.18 6.56 -26.38
C LYS A 805 7.06 6.03 -27.52
N GLU A 806 6.74 4.87 -28.10
CA GLU A 806 7.56 4.23 -29.14
C GLU A 806 7.29 4.92 -30.49
N LEU A 807 6.03 5.31 -30.74
CA LEU A 807 5.65 6.16 -31.86
C LEU A 807 6.20 7.61 -31.74
N LYS A 808 6.18 8.22 -30.55
CA LYS A 808 6.84 9.53 -30.30
C LYS A 808 8.34 9.46 -30.59
N ALA A 809 9.02 8.40 -30.16
CA ALA A 809 10.44 8.19 -30.43
C ALA A 809 10.74 7.97 -31.93
N TYR A 810 9.87 7.24 -32.64
CA TYR A 810 9.94 7.07 -34.09
C TYR A 810 9.84 8.40 -34.84
N ILE A 811 8.82 9.22 -34.54
CA ILE A 811 8.62 10.51 -35.22
C ILE A 811 9.75 11.50 -34.87
N ARG A 812 10.29 11.50 -33.64
CA ARG A 812 11.53 12.25 -33.32
C ARG A 812 12.71 11.85 -34.20
N TRP A 813 12.94 10.55 -34.40
CA TRP A 813 14.03 10.05 -35.27
C TRP A 813 13.80 10.38 -36.75
N MET A 814 12.56 10.33 -37.24
CA MET A 814 12.20 10.74 -38.60
C MET A 814 12.42 12.25 -38.83
N TRP A 815 11.98 13.12 -37.92
CA TRP A 815 12.27 14.56 -38.02
C TRP A 815 13.77 14.87 -37.93
N LEU A 816 14.52 14.13 -37.10
CA LEU A 816 15.96 14.33 -36.96
C LEU A 816 16.74 13.87 -38.21
N LYS A 817 16.24 12.87 -38.95
CA LYS A 817 16.73 12.54 -40.30
C LYS A 817 16.57 13.71 -41.28
N GLU A 818 15.44 14.43 -41.21
CA GLU A 818 15.21 15.67 -41.99
C GLU A 818 15.94 16.91 -41.45
N GLY A 819 16.69 16.78 -40.34
CA GLY A 819 17.45 17.88 -39.74
C GLY A 819 16.66 18.78 -38.79
N TRP A 820 15.53 18.29 -38.26
CA TRP A 820 14.67 19.01 -37.32
C TRP A 820 14.63 18.32 -35.95
N ILE A 821 14.68 19.12 -34.88
CA ILE A 821 14.32 18.71 -33.53
C ILE A 821 12.82 18.93 -33.41
N TRP A 822 12.05 17.87 -33.14
CA TRP A 822 10.60 17.92 -32.99
C TRP A 822 10.16 17.63 -31.56
N ASP A 823 9.32 18.51 -31.04
CA ASP A 823 8.69 18.35 -29.74
C ASP A 823 7.35 17.58 -29.86
N PRO A 824 7.21 16.40 -29.24
CA PRO A 824 5.99 15.59 -29.27
C PRO A 824 4.84 16.13 -28.40
N GLU A 825 5.04 17.22 -27.65
CA GLU A 825 3.99 17.82 -26.81
C GLU A 825 3.40 19.08 -27.47
N THR A 826 4.23 20.04 -27.90
CA THR A 826 3.74 21.23 -28.64
C THR A 826 3.65 21.04 -30.15
N GLY A 827 4.25 19.99 -30.71
CA GLY A 827 4.37 19.77 -32.16
C GLY A 827 5.38 20.69 -32.86
N ARG A 828 6.03 21.62 -32.12
CA ARG A 828 6.97 22.60 -32.68
C ARG A 828 8.21 21.90 -33.26
N ARG A 829 8.72 22.44 -34.37
CA ARG A 829 9.92 21.98 -35.09
C ARG A 829 10.99 23.07 -35.04
N VAL A 830 12.17 22.76 -34.50
CA VAL A 830 13.33 23.66 -34.44
C VAL A 830 14.45 23.08 -35.30
N LYS A 831 15.12 23.90 -36.12
CA LYS A 831 16.18 23.43 -37.01
C LYS A 831 17.38 22.95 -36.19
N ALA A 832 17.86 21.73 -36.41
CA ALA A 832 18.97 21.18 -35.65
C ALA A 832 20.29 21.93 -35.95
N SER A 833 21.11 22.16 -34.92
CA SER A 833 22.41 22.82 -35.11
C SER A 833 23.36 21.97 -35.95
N ARG A 834 24.28 22.61 -36.68
CA ARG A 834 25.29 21.90 -37.49
C ARG A 834 26.13 20.94 -36.65
N GLU A 835 26.39 21.28 -35.39
CA GLU A 835 27.12 20.45 -34.42
C GLU A 835 26.30 19.24 -33.97
N ARG A 836 25.02 19.43 -33.57
CA ARG A 836 24.14 18.32 -33.20
C ARG A 836 23.96 17.34 -34.37
N MET A 837 23.84 17.84 -35.60
CA MET A 837 23.78 16.99 -36.81
C MET A 837 25.12 16.30 -37.14
N ARG A 838 26.27 16.88 -36.78
CA ARG A 838 27.58 16.20 -36.88
C ARG A 838 27.69 15.07 -35.85
N ALA A 839 27.32 15.33 -34.59
CA ALA A 839 27.31 14.33 -33.52
C ALA A 839 26.39 13.14 -33.86
N GLU A 840 25.16 13.41 -34.32
CA GLU A 840 24.20 12.36 -34.72
C GLU A 840 24.66 11.55 -35.95
N ARG A 841 25.41 12.16 -36.88
CA ARG A 841 26.02 11.42 -38.00
C ARG A 841 27.18 10.53 -37.53
N ALA A 842 27.96 10.99 -36.55
CA ALA A 842 29.07 10.24 -35.97
C ALA A 842 28.63 9.15 -34.96
N ARG A 843 27.40 9.24 -34.42
CA ARG A 843 26.85 8.32 -33.41
C ARG A 843 26.76 6.88 -33.93
N LYS A 844 27.63 6.00 -33.43
CA LYS A 844 27.63 4.55 -33.76
C LYS A 844 26.70 3.71 -32.87
N THR A 845 26.17 4.27 -31.79
CA THR A 845 25.40 3.56 -30.75
C THR A 845 23.95 4.05 -30.65
N SER A 846 23.05 3.14 -30.31
CA SER A 846 21.65 3.49 -30.02
C SER A 846 21.52 4.07 -28.60
N LEU A 847 20.75 5.16 -28.47
CA LEU A 847 20.49 5.90 -27.22
C LEU A 847 19.15 5.47 -26.62
N SER A 848 18.87 5.73 -25.34
CA SER A 848 17.47 5.61 -24.88
C SER A 848 16.59 6.71 -25.52
N PRO A 849 15.26 6.49 -25.68
CA PRO A 849 14.34 7.51 -26.20
C PRO A 849 14.32 8.84 -25.42
N GLU A 850 14.82 8.84 -24.17
CA GLU A 850 14.88 10.00 -23.28
C GLU A 850 16.17 10.84 -23.44
N LEU A 851 17.13 10.38 -24.23
CA LEU A 851 18.39 11.07 -24.54
C LEU A 851 18.36 11.75 -25.93
N MET A 852 17.17 11.96 -26.51
CA MET A 852 16.98 12.37 -27.92
C MET A 852 15.96 13.50 -28.08
#